data_AF-A0A4U5MAL3-F1
#
_entry.id   AF-A0A4U5MAL3-F1
#
_cell.length_a   1.000
_cell.length_b   1.000
_cell.length_c   1.000
_cell.angle_alpha   90.00
_cell.angle_beta   90.00
_cell.angle_gamma   90.00
#
_symmetry.space_group_name_H-M   'P 1'
#
loop_
_entity.id
_entity.type
_entity.pdbx_description
1 polymer ?
#
loop_
_entity_poly.entity_id
_entity_poly.type
_entity_poly.pdbx_seq_one_letter_code
_entity_poly.pdbx_strand_id
1 'polypeptide(L)'
;MLATTDRARAVWLRCLASAFRTALACTIVGCTTLYGPAAVQHHIAFPAFSYVTVILIVTDATLGDTLHGCWLALYATIQSVGPALLSLWLIGPARFTNGTISLAVALGAFVVAFPEGTHLIAKRIALGQIVIVYVIAFINGVDTEAIMHPLNIAASTAIGALACVIALLLPYPRLACWELKQNCGRLAENVSERLNLYVKAFCAEDNALALTSISQAKPLTIAGAKLLQSIKRYQESVKWERLPLKFLRNFYLNPGERLQELEIPLRGMEIALTSTSSFPIRMLEAETKKGLVQLEEHVSLTLKQIKNCFPRDSLTVPESNADKIMESLQTFQATIPTNHEDLPSFFFLFCMKLLRSRSQAKPITSTQQKESSTPCQKNGFFKSMWMGNWSTSVNCKRLMPAFKCSLSLGLAVLFGLIYSKKDSYWSGLPVAISMAAAREATFKVANVKAQGTVLGTVYGVFGCFVFERYLPIRFISLLPWFVVASFLRHSQMYGQAGGISAVIGAVLILGRKNFGPPSEFAIARIVETFIGLSCSIMVDLVLQPTRSCSLAKVQLSKCFGSLSACVASMSLAANSNTNLLEKQRRLKLDVSELGKFIGEAEVEPNFWFLPFHSACYCKLLASLSKLVDLLLFSADAVGLLEQESQKLGASWKESVNKLHADVELFKEMAGSLVKCFEHVTLLKSLAFLEKKLENKNISYDLELGKSSNWNIFKASSLKDDKIDSIISSYLQHSKEIVDKFHAADHEGERELKSQVVICLSALGLRIGIGLRSDQMASNGDHQTTVKPPPSPSPLRNSKFSQSNMRILVTGGAGFIGSHLVDKLMENEKNEVIVADNYFTGSKDNLRKWIGQPRFELIRHDVTEPLLVEVDQIYHLACPASPIFYKYNPVKTIKTNVIGTLNMLGLAKRVGARILLTSTSEVYGDPLVHPQPESYWGNVNPIGVRSCYDEGKRVAETLMFDYHRQHGIEIRIARIFNTYGPRMNIDDGRVVSNFIAQALRGEPLTVQKPGTQTRSFCYVSDMVDGLIRLMDGENTGPINIGNPGEFTMTELAETVKELINPGVEINMVENTPDDPRQRKPDITKAKALLGWEPKVKLRDGLPLMEEDFRLRLGVTKKK
;
A
#
# COMPACT_ATOMS: atom_id res chain seq x y z
N MET A 1 20.52 10.30 1.30
CA MET A 1 20.76 9.91 2.72
C MET A 1 20.58 11.06 3.71
N LEU A 2 21.05 12.29 3.42
CA LEU A 2 20.90 13.45 4.34
C LEU A 2 19.43 13.90 4.57
N ALA A 3 18.57 13.89 3.55
CA ALA A 3 17.16 14.25 3.69
C ALA A 3 16.32 13.23 4.50
N THR A 4 16.73 11.95 4.49
CA THR A 4 16.07 10.88 5.27
C THR A 4 16.45 10.94 6.75
N THR A 5 17.69 11.32 7.08
CA THR A 5 18.16 11.49 8.46
C THR A 5 17.52 12.69 9.15
N ASP A 6 17.35 13.83 8.46
CA ASP A 6 16.68 15.01 9.02
C ASP A 6 15.19 14.78 9.27
N ARG A 7 14.53 13.99 8.41
CA ARG A 7 13.12 13.62 8.58
C ARG A 7 12.90 12.70 9.78
N ALA A 8 13.76 11.69 9.95
CA ALA A 8 13.70 10.79 11.11
C ALA A 8 13.92 11.58 12.41
N ARG A 9 14.91 12.49 12.42
CA ARG A 9 15.19 13.38 13.55
C ARG A 9 14.01 14.31 13.88
N ALA A 10 13.36 14.89 12.87
CA ALA A 10 12.21 15.76 13.07
C ALA A 10 10.97 15.03 13.63
N VAL A 11 10.71 13.80 13.17
CA VAL A 11 9.64 12.94 13.73
C VAL A 11 9.98 12.59 15.17
N TRP A 12 11.22 12.22 15.44
CA TRP A 12 11.68 11.85 16.78
C TRP A 12 11.54 13.01 17.79
N LEU A 13 11.96 14.21 17.41
CA LEU A 13 11.81 15.42 18.23
C LEU A 13 10.33 15.79 18.47
N ARG A 14 9.47 15.62 17.47
CA ARG A 14 8.02 15.84 17.63
C ARG A 14 7.40 14.84 18.59
N CYS A 15 7.71 13.55 18.43
CA CYS A 15 7.22 12.49 19.31
C CYS A 15 7.68 12.71 20.76
N LEU A 16 8.94 13.11 20.96
CA LEU A 16 9.50 13.42 22.27
C LEU A 16 8.84 14.65 22.90
N ALA A 17 8.65 15.73 22.13
CA ALA A 17 7.97 16.94 22.60
C ALA A 17 6.51 16.68 22.98
N SER A 18 5.79 15.86 22.19
CA SER A 18 4.43 15.44 22.55
C SER A 18 4.43 14.59 23.82
N ALA A 19 5.33 13.61 23.93
CA ALA A 19 5.42 12.74 25.10
C ALA A 19 5.71 13.53 26.38
N PHE A 20 6.63 14.50 26.30
CA PHE A 20 6.96 15.38 27.43
C PHE A 20 5.74 16.20 27.90
N ARG A 21 4.96 16.78 26.97
CA ARG A 21 3.76 17.55 27.32
C ARG A 21 2.65 16.68 27.91
N THR A 22 2.44 15.49 27.35
CA THR A 22 1.49 14.52 27.92
C THR A 22 1.92 14.13 29.33
N ALA A 23 3.21 13.86 29.54
CA ALA A 23 3.74 13.54 30.86
C ALA A 23 3.61 14.71 31.85
N LEU A 24 3.88 15.94 31.42
CA LEU A 24 3.71 17.14 32.23
C LEU A 24 2.25 17.33 32.65
N ALA A 25 1.30 17.19 31.71
CA ALA A 25 -0.13 17.28 32.00
C ALA A 25 -0.58 16.19 32.98
N CYS A 26 -0.15 14.93 32.79
CA CYS A 26 -0.43 13.86 33.75
C CYS A 26 0.23 14.14 35.11
N THR A 27 1.44 14.68 35.15
CA THR A 27 2.11 15.03 36.41
C THR A 27 1.35 16.11 37.17
N ILE A 28 0.80 17.12 36.48
CA ILE A 28 -0.05 18.15 37.09
C ILE A 28 -1.30 17.51 37.72
N VAL A 29 -1.98 16.60 37.01
CA VAL A 29 -3.13 15.85 37.56
C VAL A 29 -2.72 15.00 38.77
N GLY A 30 -1.56 14.34 38.72
CA GLY A 30 -1.03 13.56 39.85
C GLY A 30 -0.73 14.43 41.08
N CYS A 31 -0.10 15.58 40.87
CA CYS A 31 0.24 16.50 41.96
C CYS A 31 -1.01 17.12 42.58
N THR A 32 -2.01 17.52 41.79
CA THR A 32 -3.27 18.08 42.32
C THR A 32 -4.08 17.04 43.09
N THR A 33 -4.04 15.77 42.67
CA THR A 33 -4.76 14.68 43.33
C THR A 33 -4.08 14.17 44.59
N LEU A 34 -2.75 14.22 44.68
CA LEU A 34 -1.99 13.75 45.85
C LEU A 34 -1.66 14.85 46.86
N TYR A 35 -1.39 16.07 46.39
CA TYR A 35 -0.89 17.19 47.20
C TYR A 35 -1.80 18.42 47.17
N GLY A 36 -2.97 18.34 46.51
CA GLY A 36 -3.92 19.46 46.45
C GLY A 36 -4.59 19.75 47.80
N PRO A 37 -5.24 20.92 47.97
CA PRO A 37 -6.04 21.22 49.16
C PRO A 37 -7.17 20.20 49.38
N ALA A 38 -7.53 19.91 50.63
CA ALA A 38 -8.54 18.88 50.98
C ALA A 38 -9.89 19.09 50.26
N ALA A 39 -10.33 20.33 50.07
CA ALA A 39 -11.54 20.66 49.31
C ALA A 39 -11.46 20.23 47.83
N VAL A 40 -10.27 20.36 47.22
CA VAL A 40 -10.02 19.95 45.83
C VAL A 40 -9.91 18.42 45.74
N GLN A 41 -9.25 17.77 46.70
CA GLN A 41 -9.12 16.31 46.74
C GLN A 41 -10.48 15.60 46.87
N HIS A 42 -11.39 16.15 47.67
CA HIS A 42 -12.74 15.59 47.86
C HIS A 42 -13.56 15.56 46.54
N HIS A 43 -13.40 16.56 45.68
CA HIS A 43 -14.10 16.63 44.40
C HIS A 43 -13.44 15.83 43.27
N ILE A 44 -12.17 15.41 43.42
CA ILE A 44 -11.45 14.59 42.43
C ILE A 44 -11.53 13.11 42.83
N ALA A 45 -12.74 12.57 42.85
CA ALA A 45 -12.96 11.17 43.16
C ALA A 45 -12.41 10.22 42.07
N PHE A 46 -12.23 10.70 40.82
CA PHE A 46 -11.88 9.87 39.65
C PHE A 46 -10.63 10.36 38.90
N PRO A 47 -9.43 10.32 39.51
CA PRO A 47 -8.19 10.77 38.88
C PRO A 47 -7.85 10.00 37.60
N ALA A 48 -8.23 8.73 37.52
CA ALA A 48 -8.10 7.89 36.32
C ALA A 48 -8.73 8.54 35.06
N PHE A 49 -9.89 9.15 35.23
CA PHE A 49 -10.62 9.80 34.13
C PHE A 49 -10.01 11.15 33.74
N SER A 50 -9.41 11.86 34.68
CA SER A 50 -8.61 13.06 34.41
C SER A 50 -7.42 12.74 33.50
N TYR A 51 -6.73 11.61 33.72
CA TYR A 51 -5.64 11.18 32.83
C TYR A 51 -6.13 10.80 31.44
N VAL A 52 -7.26 10.12 31.31
CA VAL A 52 -7.88 9.82 30.01
C VAL A 52 -8.21 11.12 29.26
N THR A 53 -8.78 12.10 29.95
CA THR A 53 -9.10 13.42 29.38
C THR A 53 -7.82 14.12 28.88
N VAL A 54 -6.73 14.04 29.63
CA VAL A 54 -5.41 14.55 29.20
C VAL A 54 -4.92 13.87 27.92
N ILE A 55 -4.99 12.54 27.85
CA ILE A 55 -4.54 11.75 26.69
C ILE A 55 -5.39 12.06 25.45
N LEU A 56 -6.70 12.31 25.62
CA LEU A 56 -7.58 12.64 24.50
C LEU A 56 -7.37 14.07 23.96
N ILE A 57 -6.90 15.01 24.79
CA ILE A 57 -6.79 16.44 24.43
C ILE A 57 -5.35 16.84 24.04
N VAL A 58 -4.32 16.48 24.81
CA VAL A 58 -2.95 17.04 24.65
C VAL A 58 -2.13 16.37 23.57
N THR A 59 -2.41 15.11 23.27
CA THR A 59 -1.47 14.26 22.53
C THR A 59 -1.38 14.68 21.05
N ASP A 60 -0.23 15.26 20.66
CA ASP A 60 0.05 15.99 19.41
C ASP A 60 -0.72 17.30 19.17
N ALA A 61 -1.32 17.89 20.19
CA ALA A 61 -2.08 19.14 20.07
C ALA A 61 -1.19 20.40 20.06
N THR A 62 -1.72 21.46 19.45
CA THR A 62 -1.28 22.85 19.65
C THR A 62 -2.09 23.49 20.78
N LEU A 63 -1.74 24.72 21.15
CA LEU A 63 -2.54 25.50 22.10
C LEU A 63 -3.99 25.70 21.60
N GLY A 64 -4.17 26.06 20.33
CA GLY A 64 -5.49 26.17 19.71
C GLY A 64 -6.32 24.90 19.76
N ASP A 65 -5.71 23.75 19.43
CA ASP A 65 -6.36 22.44 19.49
C ASP A 65 -6.79 22.09 20.91
N THR A 66 -6.00 22.51 21.90
CA THR A 66 -6.28 22.25 23.32
C THR A 66 -7.38 23.14 23.85
N LEU A 67 -7.41 24.43 23.50
CA LEU A 67 -8.52 25.31 23.86
C LEU A 67 -9.83 24.82 23.26
N HIS A 68 -9.80 24.38 21.99
CA HIS A 68 -10.93 23.71 21.36
C HIS A 68 -11.28 22.41 22.10
N GLY A 69 -10.31 21.58 22.46
CA GLY A 69 -10.49 20.36 23.25
C GLY A 69 -11.12 20.60 24.62
N CYS A 70 -10.73 21.66 25.33
CA CYS A 70 -11.32 22.06 26.60
C CYS A 70 -12.79 22.48 26.44
N TRP A 71 -13.10 23.25 25.38
CA TRP A 71 -14.47 23.59 25.04
C TRP A 71 -15.31 22.35 24.73
N LEU A 72 -14.75 21.42 23.96
CA LEU A 72 -15.38 20.13 23.66
C LEU A 72 -15.58 19.27 24.92
N ALA A 73 -14.65 19.30 25.88
CA ALA A 73 -14.79 18.59 27.15
C ALA A 73 -15.90 19.20 28.03
N LEU A 74 -16.02 20.53 28.05
CA LEU A 74 -17.12 21.22 28.72
C LEU A 74 -18.47 20.89 28.08
N TYR A 75 -18.54 20.94 26.75
CA TYR A 75 -19.72 20.53 25.99
C TYR A 75 -20.10 19.06 26.25
N ALA A 76 -19.11 18.16 26.23
CA ALA A 76 -19.30 16.73 26.52
C ALA A 76 -19.88 16.51 27.92
N THR A 77 -19.36 17.24 28.91
CA THR A 77 -19.82 17.16 30.31
C THR A 77 -21.26 17.64 30.45
N ILE A 78 -21.65 18.72 29.76
CA ILE A 78 -23.04 19.19 29.74
C ILE A 78 -23.95 18.13 29.09
N GLN A 79 -23.50 17.54 27.98
CA GLN A 79 -24.26 16.54 27.24
C GLN A 79 -24.44 15.21 27.99
N SER A 80 -23.49 14.83 28.85
CA SER A 80 -23.50 13.56 29.59
C SER A 80 -24.04 13.70 31.03
N VAL A 81 -23.49 14.63 31.82
CA VAL A 81 -23.75 14.75 33.27
C VAL A 81 -25.13 15.34 33.54
N GLY A 82 -25.59 16.31 32.75
CA GLY A 82 -26.90 16.93 32.92
C GLY A 82 -28.06 15.92 32.86
N PRO A 83 -28.20 15.16 31.76
CA PRO A 83 -29.22 14.11 31.66
C PRO A 83 -29.04 12.98 32.68
N ALA A 84 -27.78 12.60 32.97
CA ALA A 84 -27.51 11.54 33.93
C ALA A 84 -27.91 11.92 35.36
N LEU A 85 -27.69 13.16 35.78
CA LEU A 85 -28.08 13.67 37.10
C LEU A 85 -29.61 13.65 37.29
N LEU A 86 -30.37 14.05 36.28
CA LEU A 86 -31.84 13.96 36.30
C LEU A 86 -32.32 12.50 36.40
N SER A 87 -31.69 11.59 35.65
CA SER A 87 -32.09 10.17 35.65
C SER A 87 -31.75 9.44 36.97
N LEU A 88 -30.58 9.72 37.55
CA LEU A 88 -30.16 9.14 38.83
C LEU A 88 -31.00 9.70 39.99
N TRP A 89 -31.40 10.97 39.92
CA TRP A 89 -32.29 11.58 40.90
C TRP A 89 -33.72 11.01 40.84
N LEU A 90 -34.26 10.76 39.65
CA LEU A 90 -35.62 10.22 39.47
C LEU A 90 -35.76 8.72 39.82
N ILE A 91 -34.77 7.89 39.46
CA ILE A 91 -34.84 6.43 39.61
C ILE A 91 -34.24 5.98 40.96
N GLY A 92 -33.17 6.64 41.40
CA GLY A 92 -32.40 6.28 42.59
C GLY A 92 -31.41 5.11 42.34
N PRO A 93 -30.15 5.20 42.82
CA PRO A 93 -29.09 4.22 42.52
C PRO A 93 -29.39 2.80 43.05
N ALA A 94 -30.19 2.67 44.11
CA ALA A 94 -30.55 1.39 44.72
C ALA A 94 -31.58 0.56 43.93
N ARG A 95 -32.31 1.17 42.98
CA ARG A 95 -33.36 0.49 42.20
C ARG A 95 -32.88 -0.10 40.89
N PHE A 96 -31.59 0.06 40.58
CA PHE A 96 -31.02 -0.45 39.36
C PHE A 96 -30.76 -1.97 39.43
N THR A 97 -31.10 -2.64 38.33
CA THR A 97 -30.78 -4.03 38.02
C THR A 97 -29.80 -4.08 36.84
N ASN A 98 -29.09 -5.19 36.65
CA ASN A 98 -28.13 -5.34 35.55
C ASN A 98 -28.70 -4.92 34.18
N GLY A 99 -29.96 -5.28 33.90
CA GLY A 99 -30.65 -4.92 32.65
C GLY A 99 -31.02 -3.44 32.55
N THR A 100 -31.47 -2.81 33.63
CA THR A 100 -31.89 -1.39 33.62
C THR A 100 -30.70 -0.44 33.50
N ILE A 101 -29.53 -0.79 34.02
CA ILE A 101 -28.29 0.00 33.84
C ILE A 101 -27.78 -0.09 32.42
N SER A 102 -27.73 -1.32 31.87
CA SER A 102 -27.38 -1.53 30.48
C SER A 102 -28.27 -0.68 29.56
N LEU A 103 -29.58 -0.65 29.85
CA LEU A 103 -30.53 0.19 29.11
C LEU A 103 -30.28 1.69 29.32
N ALA A 104 -30.02 2.14 30.55
CA ALA A 104 -29.72 3.54 30.85
C ALA A 104 -28.43 4.02 30.14
N VAL A 105 -27.38 3.19 30.14
CA VAL A 105 -26.14 3.45 29.41
C VAL A 105 -26.38 3.48 27.89
N ALA A 106 -27.18 2.55 27.36
CA ALA A 106 -27.53 2.53 25.94
C ALA A 106 -28.31 3.79 25.54
N LEU A 107 -29.30 4.21 26.32
CA LEU A 107 -30.09 5.42 26.06
C LEU A 107 -29.22 6.68 26.16
N GLY A 108 -28.37 6.79 27.18
CA GLY A 108 -27.41 7.89 27.29
C GLY A 108 -26.45 7.94 26.11
N ALA A 109 -25.93 6.79 25.68
CA ALA A 109 -25.05 6.70 24.53
C ALA A 109 -25.74 7.11 23.21
N PHE A 110 -27.02 6.78 23.06
CA PHE A 110 -27.82 7.23 21.92
C PHE A 110 -27.93 8.76 21.86
N VAL A 111 -28.25 9.40 22.99
CA VAL A 111 -28.34 10.88 23.10
C VAL A 111 -27.00 11.54 22.77
N VAL A 112 -25.88 10.95 23.19
CA VAL A 112 -24.54 11.46 22.88
C VAL A 112 -24.16 11.27 21.40
N ALA A 113 -24.48 10.11 20.83
CA ALA A 113 -24.07 9.74 19.49
C ALA A 113 -24.93 10.38 18.37
N PHE A 114 -26.18 10.73 18.66
CA PHE A 114 -27.17 11.22 17.69
C PHE A 114 -26.80 12.52 16.95
N PRO A 115 -26.23 13.57 17.58
CA PRO A 115 -25.85 14.79 16.86
C PRO A 115 -24.67 14.57 15.90
N GLU A 116 -24.82 14.91 14.61
CA GLU A 116 -23.73 14.81 13.61
C GLU A 116 -22.65 15.88 13.78
N GLY A 117 -23.03 17.07 14.25
CA GLY A 117 -22.12 18.22 14.39
C GLY A 117 -21.17 18.16 15.59
N THR A 118 -21.26 17.13 16.44
CA THR A 118 -20.42 17.03 17.64
C THR A 118 -19.11 16.31 17.33
N HIS A 119 -18.00 16.95 17.71
CA HIS A 119 -16.65 16.46 17.45
C HIS A 119 -16.40 15.11 18.15
N LEU A 120 -15.61 14.23 17.53
CA LEU A 120 -15.36 12.87 18.02
C LEU A 120 -14.76 12.83 19.43
N ILE A 121 -13.89 13.79 19.76
CA ILE A 121 -13.31 13.92 21.11
C ILE A 121 -14.39 14.17 22.16
N ALA A 122 -15.38 15.03 21.88
CA ALA A 122 -16.49 15.30 22.80
C ALA A 122 -17.34 14.03 23.00
N LYS A 123 -17.65 13.30 21.93
CA LYS A 123 -18.38 12.02 22.02
C LYS A 123 -17.64 11.00 22.90
N ARG A 124 -16.32 10.85 22.73
CA ARG A 124 -15.50 9.92 23.53
C ARG A 124 -15.49 10.26 25.02
N ILE A 125 -15.35 11.54 25.35
CA ILE A 125 -15.39 12.01 26.74
C ILE A 125 -16.78 11.79 27.33
N ALA A 126 -17.84 12.20 26.62
CA ALA A 126 -19.22 12.07 27.09
C ALA A 126 -19.64 10.60 27.28
N LEU A 127 -19.31 9.70 26.35
CA LEU A 127 -19.59 8.27 26.50
C LEU A 127 -18.81 7.65 27.65
N GLY A 128 -17.55 8.05 27.86
CA GLY A 128 -16.76 7.61 29.01
C GLY A 128 -17.37 8.06 30.33
N GLN A 129 -17.84 9.31 30.41
CA GLN A 129 -18.55 9.84 31.58
C GLN A 129 -19.84 9.05 31.84
N ILE A 130 -20.64 8.75 30.82
CA ILE A 130 -21.88 7.96 30.97
C ILE A 130 -21.61 6.59 31.57
N VAL A 131 -20.60 5.86 31.06
CA VAL A 131 -20.25 4.54 31.60
C VAL A 131 -19.87 4.63 33.08
N ILE A 132 -19.05 5.61 33.46
CA ILE A 132 -18.60 5.80 34.84
C ILE A 132 -19.77 6.20 35.74
N VAL A 133 -20.57 7.18 35.34
CA VAL A 133 -21.69 7.71 36.13
C VAL A 133 -22.72 6.63 36.46
N TYR A 134 -23.12 5.81 35.49
CA TYR A 134 -24.16 4.80 35.74
C TYR A 134 -23.63 3.51 36.36
N VAL A 135 -22.47 3.01 35.91
CA VAL A 135 -21.96 1.72 36.38
C VAL A 135 -21.41 1.83 37.80
N ILE A 136 -20.71 2.92 38.15
CA ILE A 136 -20.20 3.11 39.51
C ILE A 136 -21.35 3.41 40.49
N ALA A 137 -22.35 4.19 40.09
CA ALA A 137 -23.54 4.41 40.91
C ALA A 137 -24.29 3.11 41.22
N PHE A 138 -24.30 2.15 40.29
CA PHE A 138 -24.85 0.82 40.55
C PHE A 138 -23.97 -0.01 41.50
N ILE A 139 -22.65 -0.04 41.29
CA ILE A 139 -21.73 -0.85 42.09
C ILE A 139 -21.76 -0.41 43.56
N ASN A 140 -21.78 0.90 43.79
CA ASN A 140 -21.78 1.49 45.14
C ASN A 140 -23.19 1.60 45.75
N GLY A 141 -24.26 1.50 44.94
CA GLY A 141 -25.64 1.44 45.42
C GLY A 141 -26.05 2.62 46.30
N VAL A 142 -26.47 2.33 47.54
CA VAL A 142 -27.00 3.32 48.51
C VAL A 142 -25.93 4.35 48.93
N ASP A 143 -24.66 3.99 48.87
CA ASP A 143 -23.54 4.87 49.26
C ASP A 143 -23.23 5.95 48.21
N THR A 144 -23.97 5.98 47.09
CA THR A 144 -23.78 6.98 46.04
C THR A 144 -24.77 8.12 46.15
N GLU A 145 -24.27 9.32 46.43
CA GLU A 145 -25.07 10.54 46.32
C GLU A 145 -25.40 10.86 44.86
N ALA A 146 -26.69 10.89 44.52
CA ALA A 146 -27.19 11.06 43.14
C ALA A 146 -26.74 12.37 42.46
N ILE A 147 -26.44 13.41 43.24
CA ILE A 147 -26.03 14.73 42.74
C ILE A 147 -24.49 14.89 42.77
N MET A 148 -23.85 14.54 43.89
CA MET A 148 -22.41 14.77 44.05
C MET A 148 -21.56 13.82 43.22
N HIS A 149 -22.03 12.60 42.95
CA HIS A 149 -21.27 11.63 42.16
C HIS A 149 -21.02 12.10 40.70
N PRO A 150 -22.04 12.51 39.92
CA PRO A 150 -21.81 13.08 38.59
C PRO A 150 -21.01 14.40 38.61
N LEU A 151 -21.18 15.23 39.65
CA LEU A 151 -20.42 16.48 39.80
C LEU A 151 -18.92 16.23 40.04
N ASN A 152 -18.56 15.20 40.82
CA ASN A 152 -17.17 14.80 41.03
C ASN A 152 -16.51 14.30 39.71
N ILE A 153 -17.28 13.69 38.82
CA ILE A 153 -16.81 13.29 37.47
C ILE A 153 -16.61 14.52 36.58
N ALA A 154 -17.51 15.49 36.64
CA ALA A 154 -17.36 16.78 35.95
C ALA A 154 -16.12 17.54 36.45
N ALA A 155 -15.90 17.63 37.76
CA ALA A 155 -14.72 18.24 38.37
C ALA A 155 -13.42 17.54 37.95
N SER A 156 -13.41 16.19 37.94
CA SER A 156 -12.27 15.39 37.48
C SER A 156 -11.95 15.65 35.99
N THR A 157 -12.97 15.84 35.15
CA THR A 157 -12.81 16.17 33.72
C THR A 157 -12.25 17.59 33.54
N ALA A 158 -12.74 18.55 34.33
CA ALA A 158 -12.29 19.94 34.30
C ALA A 158 -10.80 20.09 34.66
N ILE A 159 -10.32 19.34 35.66
CA ILE A 159 -8.91 19.36 36.05
C ILE A 159 -8.01 18.74 34.99
N GLY A 160 -8.46 17.67 34.33
CA GLY A 160 -7.77 17.12 33.16
C GLY A 160 -7.62 18.18 32.07
N ALA A 161 -8.72 18.86 31.70
CA ALA A 161 -8.72 19.91 30.70
C ALA A 161 -7.84 21.12 31.09
N LEU A 162 -7.82 21.54 32.35
CA LEU A 162 -6.97 22.64 32.84
C LEU A 162 -5.48 22.26 32.80
N ALA A 163 -5.15 21.04 33.21
CA ALA A 163 -3.78 20.52 33.15
C ALA A 163 -3.23 20.51 31.71
N CYS A 164 -4.08 20.24 30.71
CA CYS A 164 -3.72 20.32 29.30
C CYS A 164 -3.26 21.71 28.87
N VAL A 165 -4.00 22.75 29.27
CA VAL A 165 -3.68 24.14 28.93
C VAL A 165 -2.35 24.55 29.56
N ILE A 166 -2.15 24.24 30.85
CA ILE A 166 -0.92 24.56 31.58
C ILE A 166 0.29 23.84 30.96
N ALA A 167 0.14 22.56 30.63
CA ALA A 167 1.23 21.75 30.05
C ALA A 167 1.64 22.19 28.63
N LEU A 168 0.78 22.92 27.91
CA LEU A 168 1.11 23.47 26.59
C LEU A 168 1.72 24.87 26.66
N LEU A 169 1.57 25.58 27.78
CA LEU A 169 2.19 26.88 28.02
C LEU A 169 3.66 26.75 28.48
N LEU A 170 4.04 25.63 29.09
CA LEU A 170 5.39 25.37 29.63
C LEU A 170 6.08 24.20 28.90
N PRO A 171 7.40 24.23 28.61
CA PRO A 171 8.36 25.34 28.74
C PRO A 171 8.36 26.31 27.54
N TYR A 172 7.83 25.91 26.39
CA TYR A 172 7.64 26.79 25.22
C TYR A 172 6.27 26.53 24.56
N PRO A 173 5.46 27.58 24.29
CA PRO A 173 4.13 27.43 23.74
C PRO A 173 4.19 26.95 22.29
N ARG A 174 3.53 25.83 21.99
CA ARG A 174 3.35 25.35 20.62
C ARG A 174 2.13 26.02 19.99
N LEU A 175 2.36 27.19 19.42
CA LEU A 175 1.34 27.97 18.74
C LEU A 175 1.08 27.42 17.32
N ALA A 176 -0.18 27.18 16.99
CA ALA A 176 -0.61 26.78 15.66
C ALA A 176 -0.27 27.85 14.62
N CYS A 177 -0.29 29.14 14.99
CA CYS A 177 0.12 30.23 14.10
C CYS A 177 1.59 30.10 13.64
N TRP A 178 2.50 29.72 14.55
CA TRP A 178 3.91 29.55 14.23
C TRP A 178 4.16 28.30 13.35
N GLU A 179 3.50 27.19 13.68
CA GLU A 179 3.54 25.96 12.85
C GLU A 179 2.95 26.20 11.46
N LEU A 180 1.85 26.97 11.36
CA LEU A 180 1.26 27.37 10.09
C LEU A 180 2.25 28.20 9.26
N LYS A 181 2.91 29.21 9.85
CA LYS A 181 3.94 30.02 9.18
C LYS A 181 5.09 29.15 8.66
N GLN A 182 5.62 28.26 9.50
CA GLN A 182 6.74 27.39 9.13
C GLN A 182 6.36 26.42 8.00
N ASN A 183 5.17 25.81 8.05
CA ASN A 183 4.71 24.90 7.02
C ASN A 183 4.37 25.62 5.70
N CYS A 184 3.82 26.83 5.75
CA CYS A 184 3.65 27.68 4.57
C CYS A 184 5.00 28.04 3.93
N GLY A 185 6.02 28.37 4.73
CA GLY A 185 7.38 28.64 4.23
C GLY A 185 8.00 27.42 3.54
N ARG A 186 7.86 26.23 4.13
CA ARG A 186 8.31 24.96 3.53
C ARG A 186 7.52 24.60 2.27
N LEU A 187 6.22 24.89 2.24
CA LEU A 187 5.40 24.69 1.03
C LEU A 187 5.85 25.62 -0.09
N ALA A 188 6.17 26.89 0.21
CA ALA A 188 6.69 27.83 -0.77
C ALA A 188 8.05 27.38 -1.35
N GLU A 189 8.96 26.85 -0.50
CA GLU A 189 10.21 26.24 -0.95
C GLU A 189 9.97 25.01 -1.84
N ASN A 190 9.07 24.12 -1.42
CA ASN A 190 8.70 22.93 -2.18
C ASN A 190 8.10 23.28 -3.55
N VAL A 191 7.23 24.29 -3.61
CA VAL A 191 6.63 24.81 -4.85
C VAL A 191 7.70 25.38 -5.77
N SER A 192 8.64 26.17 -5.25
CA SER A 192 9.76 26.74 -6.02
C SER A 192 10.71 25.65 -6.55
N GLU A 193 11.07 24.67 -5.72
CA GLU A 193 11.94 23.55 -6.12
C GLU A 193 11.28 22.66 -7.18
N ARG A 194 9.98 22.37 -7.03
CA ARG A 194 9.20 21.63 -8.05
C ARG A 194 9.11 22.41 -9.36
N LEU A 195 8.84 23.72 -9.30
CA LEU A 195 8.79 24.58 -10.48
C LEU A 195 10.12 24.55 -11.24
N ASN A 196 11.24 24.70 -10.52
CA ASN A 196 12.58 24.63 -11.09
C ASN A 196 12.86 23.28 -11.78
N LEU A 197 12.52 22.17 -11.11
CA LEU A 197 12.68 20.83 -11.69
C LEU A 197 11.78 20.59 -12.91
N TYR A 198 10.55 21.10 -12.91
CA TYR A 198 9.64 20.98 -14.05
C TYR A 198 10.12 21.82 -15.25
N VAL A 199 10.58 23.05 -15.02
CA VAL A 199 11.16 23.90 -16.07
C VAL A 199 12.46 23.30 -16.61
N LYS A 200 13.32 22.74 -15.75
CA LYS A 200 14.52 21.99 -16.17
C LYS A 200 14.17 20.76 -17.00
N ALA A 201 13.17 19.98 -16.57
CA ALA A 201 12.72 18.82 -17.32
C ALA A 201 12.18 19.20 -18.71
N PHE A 202 11.46 20.33 -18.79
CA PHE A 202 10.92 20.84 -20.05
C PHE A 202 12.01 21.38 -20.99
N CYS A 203 13.05 22.03 -20.46
CA CYS A 203 14.14 22.64 -21.24
C CYS A 203 15.31 21.68 -21.55
N ALA A 204 15.30 20.45 -21.02
CA ALA A 204 16.38 19.48 -21.14
C ALA A 204 16.66 19.08 -22.60
N GLU A 205 17.93 18.88 -22.92
CA GLU A 205 18.39 18.48 -24.27
C GLU A 205 18.35 16.96 -24.47
N ASP A 206 18.25 16.19 -23.37
CA ASP A 206 18.23 14.73 -23.38
C ASP A 206 17.03 14.21 -22.57
N ASN A 207 16.34 13.19 -23.11
CA ASN A 207 15.27 12.45 -22.44
C ASN A 207 15.71 11.88 -21.09
N ALA A 208 16.98 11.47 -20.95
CA ALA A 208 17.50 10.96 -19.67
C ALA A 208 17.52 12.07 -18.60
N LEU A 209 17.98 13.27 -18.93
CA LEU A 209 18.00 14.43 -18.03
C LEU A 209 16.59 14.91 -17.66
N ALA A 210 15.65 14.86 -18.61
CA ALA A 210 14.24 15.16 -18.34
C ALA A 210 13.61 14.15 -17.36
N LEU A 211 13.81 12.84 -17.59
CA LEU A 211 13.30 11.78 -16.74
C LEU A 211 13.92 11.81 -15.33
N THR A 212 15.22 12.13 -15.20
CA THR A 212 15.84 12.30 -13.88
C THR A 212 15.22 13.46 -13.10
N SER A 213 14.99 14.61 -13.74
CA SER A 213 14.35 15.78 -13.11
C SER A 213 12.91 15.49 -12.67
N ILE A 214 12.13 14.77 -13.50
CA ILE A 214 10.77 14.32 -13.14
C ILE A 214 10.81 13.33 -11.97
N SER A 215 11.79 12.42 -11.94
CA SER A 215 11.95 11.47 -10.84
C SER A 215 12.29 12.16 -9.51
N GLN A 216 13.07 13.24 -9.54
CA GLN A 216 13.40 14.07 -8.38
C GLN A 216 12.20 14.88 -7.89
N ALA A 217 11.29 15.29 -8.78
CA ALA A 217 10.08 16.04 -8.41
C ALA A 217 9.00 15.18 -7.71
N LYS A 218 8.88 13.88 -8.04
CA LYS A 218 7.89 12.95 -7.42
C LYS A 218 7.87 12.96 -5.88
N PRO A 219 9.00 12.81 -5.15
CA PRO A 219 9.00 12.86 -3.69
C PRO A 219 8.59 14.24 -3.16
N LEU A 220 8.90 15.33 -3.88
CA LEU A 220 8.48 16.68 -3.53
C LEU A 220 6.98 16.88 -3.69
N THR A 221 6.33 16.31 -4.71
CA THR A 221 4.86 16.32 -4.87
C THR A 221 4.17 15.64 -3.67
N ILE A 222 4.69 14.49 -3.23
CA ILE A 222 4.17 13.78 -2.04
C ILE A 222 4.36 14.62 -0.77
N ALA A 223 5.50 15.31 -0.65
CA ALA A 223 5.76 16.20 0.48
C ALA A 223 4.84 17.43 0.49
N GLY A 224 4.62 18.07 -0.67
CA GLY A 224 3.72 19.21 -0.84
C GLY A 224 2.29 18.88 -0.44
N ALA A 225 1.75 17.74 -0.90
CA ALA A 225 0.41 17.27 -0.51
C ALA A 225 0.26 17.09 1.02
N LYS A 226 1.29 16.55 1.69
CA LYS A 226 1.31 16.38 3.16
C LYS A 226 1.40 17.71 3.90
N LEU A 227 2.19 18.66 3.37
CA LEU A 227 2.29 20.01 3.92
C LEU A 227 0.95 20.75 3.80
N LEU A 228 0.29 20.65 2.64
CA LEU A 228 -1.03 21.25 2.42
C LEU A 228 -2.09 20.71 3.39
N GLN A 229 -2.11 19.39 3.61
CA GLN A 229 -3.01 18.78 4.60
C GLN A 229 -2.72 19.28 6.03
N SER A 230 -1.44 19.46 6.38
CA SER A 230 -1.02 19.99 7.68
C SER A 230 -1.43 21.45 7.85
N ILE A 231 -1.28 22.28 6.80
CA ILE A 231 -1.70 23.68 6.77
C ILE A 231 -3.20 23.81 7.03
N LYS A 232 -4.03 23.00 6.35
CA LYS A 232 -5.49 22.97 6.58
C LYS A 232 -5.86 22.63 8.03
N ARG A 233 -5.16 21.65 8.61
CA ARG A 233 -5.36 21.27 10.02
C ARG A 233 -5.04 22.43 10.97
N TYR A 234 -3.91 23.11 10.77
CA TYR A 234 -3.53 24.24 11.64
C TYR A 234 -4.40 25.48 11.43
N GLN A 235 -4.95 25.72 10.23
CA GLN A 235 -5.88 26.82 9.98
C GLN A 235 -7.13 26.77 10.86
N GLU A 236 -7.68 25.58 11.13
CA GLU A 236 -8.81 25.41 12.05
C GLU A 236 -8.40 25.71 13.50
N SER A 237 -7.21 25.26 13.88
CA SER A 237 -6.62 25.46 15.22
C SER A 237 -6.36 26.94 15.53
N VAL A 238 -5.83 27.69 14.57
CA VAL A 238 -5.53 29.12 14.68
C VAL A 238 -6.79 29.95 15.00
N LYS A 239 -7.99 29.52 14.56
CA LYS A 239 -9.25 30.21 14.91
C LYS A 239 -9.51 30.24 16.42
N TRP A 240 -9.03 29.25 17.15
CA TRP A 240 -9.18 29.16 18.61
C TRP A 240 -8.07 29.92 19.36
N GLU A 241 -6.89 30.10 18.76
CA GLU A 241 -5.83 30.99 19.28
C GLU A 241 -6.14 32.48 19.10
N ARG A 242 -7.14 32.80 18.26
CA ARG A 242 -7.64 34.17 18.01
C ARG A 242 -8.42 34.75 19.19
N LEU A 243 -9.14 33.90 19.91
CA LEU A 243 -10.07 34.28 20.99
C LEU A 243 -9.38 34.82 22.26
N PRO A 244 -8.15 34.38 22.64
CA PRO A 244 -7.45 34.90 23.82
C PRO A 244 -6.40 36.02 23.54
N LEU A 245 -5.83 36.13 22.32
CA LEU A 245 -4.61 36.94 22.09
C LEU A 245 -4.79 38.03 21.01
N LYS A 246 -5.28 39.22 21.42
CA LYS A 246 -5.49 40.39 20.53
C LYS A 246 -4.23 40.90 19.83
N PHE A 247 -3.03 40.65 20.38
CA PHE A 247 -1.74 41.13 19.82
C PHE A 247 -1.33 40.43 18.50
N LEU A 248 -1.87 39.23 18.20
CA LEU A 248 -1.51 38.47 17.00
C LEU A 248 -2.22 38.94 15.72
N ARG A 249 -3.10 39.96 15.80
CA ARG A 249 -3.98 40.43 14.70
C ARG A 249 -3.23 40.80 13.40
N ASN A 250 -1.94 41.16 13.45
CA ASN A 250 -1.14 41.55 12.29
C ASN A 250 -0.55 40.38 11.46
N PHE A 251 -0.64 39.13 11.94
CA PHE A 251 -0.13 37.94 11.20
C PHE A 251 -1.15 37.31 10.23
N TYR A 252 -2.30 37.94 10.02
CA TYR A 252 -3.47 37.32 9.38
C TYR A 252 -3.70 37.79 7.94
N LEU A 253 -2.81 37.42 7.03
CA LEU A 253 -3.21 37.10 5.65
C LEU A 253 -3.18 35.58 5.53
N ASN A 254 -4.21 34.95 4.97
CA ASN A 254 -4.33 33.50 4.82
C ASN A 254 -3.40 33.01 3.69
N PRO A 255 -2.11 32.67 3.93
CA PRO A 255 -1.15 32.44 2.85
C PRO A 255 -1.39 31.06 2.22
N GLY A 256 -2.02 30.15 2.98
CA GLY A 256 -2.30 28.78 2.59
C GLY A 256 -3.30 28.68 1.45
N GLU A 257 -4.27 29.60 1.33
CA GLU A 257 -5.21 29.61 0.20
C GLU A 257 -4.50 30.00 -1.11
N ARG A 258 -3.68 31.07 -1.08
CA ARG A 258 -2.84 31.46 -2.21
C ARG A 258 -1.88 30.35 -2.64
N LEU A 259 -1.18 29.71 -1.69
CA LEU A 259 -0.29 28.59 -2.00
C LEU A 259 -1.05 27.35 -2.52
N GLN A 260 -2.27 27.12 -2.05
CA GLN A 260 -3.12 26.04 -2.55
C GLN A 260 -3.59 26.28 -3.99
N GLU A 261 -3.78 27.53 -4.40
CA GLU A 261 -4.14 27.90 -5.77
C GLU A 261 -3.00 27.66 -6.77
N LEU A 262 -1.74 27.70 -6.31
CA LEU A 262 -0.54 27.41 -7.11
C LEU A 262 -0.28 25.90 -7.31
N GLU A 263 -0.80 25.05 -6.45
CA GLU A 263 -0.68 23.58 -6.59
C GLU A 263 -1.40 23.05 -7.84
N ILE A 264 -2.48 23.72 -8.26
CA ILE A 264 -3.25 23.33 -9.45
C ILE A 264 -2.37 23.43 -10.71
N PRO A 265 -1.85 24.62 -11.11
CA PRO A 265 -0.99 24.72 -12.29
C PRO A 265 0.28 23.84 -12.22
N LEU A 266 0.90 23.65 -11.05
CA LEU A 266 2.03 22.71 -10.90
C LEU A 266 1.64 21.26 -11.22
N ARG A 267 0.45 20.84 -10.81
CA ARG A 267 -0.07 19.50 -11.15
C ARG A 267 -0.37 19.38 -12.64
N GLY A 268 -0.79 20.47 -13.28
CA GLY A 268 -0.95 20.55 -14.74
C GLY A 268 0.39 20.40 -15.48
N MET A 269 1.45 21.07 -15.01
CA MET A 269 2.82 20.89 -15.54
C MET A 269 3.31 19.45 -15.41
N GLU A 270 3.04 18.79 -14.27
CA GLU A 270 3.37 17.38 -14.07
C GLU A 270 2.62 16.46 -15.07
N ILE A 271 1.32 16.73 -15.30
CA ILE A 271 0.51 16.00 -16.29
C ILE A 271 1.08 16.20 -17.70
N ALA A 272 1.48 17.43 -18.06
CA ALA A 272 2.10 17.72 -19.34
C ALA A 272 3.38 16.92 -19.56
N LEU A 273 4.32 17.00 -18.62
CA LEU A 273 5.62 16.33 -18.70
C LEU A 273 5.51 14.80 -18.71
N THR A 274 4.52 14.23 -18.02
CA THR A 274 4.30 12.78 -18.01
C THR A 274 3.52 12.25 -19.22
N SER A 275 2.85 13.13 -19.97
CA SER A 275 2.08 12.78 -21.17
C SER A 275 2.87 12.99 -22.47
N THR A 276 4.14 13.40 -22.37
CA THR A 276 5.02 13.69 -23.51
C THR A 276 5.72 12.40 -23.98
N SER A 277 5.54 12.00 -25.24
CA SER A 277 6.12 10.77 -25.83
C SER A 277 7.58 10.92 -26.26
N SER A 278 8.00 12.13 -26.62
CA SER A 278 9.39 12.54 -26.83
C SER A 278 9.57 13.96 -26.31
N PHE A 279 10.54 14.21 -25.42
CA PHE A 279 10.75 15.57 -24.91
C PHE A 279 11.14 16.48 -26.09
N PRO A 280 10.59 17.71 -26.17
CA PRO A 280 10.62 18.52 -27.38
C PRO A 280 12.03 19.06 -27.67
N ILE A 281 12.90 18.19 -28.21
CA ILE A 281 14.28 18.51 -28.57
C ILE A 281 14.34 19.35 -29.86
N ARG A 282 13.23 19.52 -30.60
CA ARG A 282 13.24 20.14 -31.95
C ARG A 282 12.47 21.45 -32.13
N MET A 283 11.71 21.96 -31.16
CA MET A 283 10.84 23.13 -31.39
C MET A 283 11.14 24.40 -30.58
N LEU A 284 11.84 24.34 -29.43
CA LEU A 284 12.09 25.55 -28.64
C LEU A 284 13.40 26.25 -29.06
N GLU A 285 13.29 27.42 -29.69
CA GLU A 285 14.41 28.33 -29.93
C GLU A 285 15.11 28.71 -28.62
N ALA A 286 16.43 28.96 -28.67
CA ALA A 286 17.23 29.24 -27.47
C ALA A 286 16.73 30.44 -26.65
N GLU A 287 16.02 31.40 -27.27
CA GLU A 287 15.39 32.54 -26.60
C GLU A 287 14.21 32.14 -25.72
N THR A 288 13.34 31.22 -26.17
CA THR A 288 12.20 30.74 -25.38
C THR A 288 12.63 29.98 -24.12
N LYS A 289 13.72 29.21 -24.20
CA LYS A 289 14.32 28.55 -23.03
C LYS A 289 14.83 29.57 -22.01
N LYS A 290 15.46 30.66 -22.48
CA LYS A 290 15.93 31.76 -21.61
C LYS A 290 14.75 32.50 -20.96
N GLY A 291 13.68 32.79 -21.71
CA GLY A 291 12.48 33.42 -21.17
C GLY A 291 11.78 32.59 -20.09
N LEU A 292 11.70 31.26 -20.26
CA LEU A 292 11.11 30.36 -19.26
C LEU A 292 11.93 30.30 -17.96
N VAL A 293 13.27 30.29 -18.06
CA VAL A 293 14.15 30.33 -16.88
C VAL A 293 14.04 31.68 -16.15
N GLN A 294 13.98 32.79 -16.87
CA GLN A 294 13.77 34.11 -16.26
C GLN A 294 12.41 34.24 -15.57
N LEU A 295 11.36 33.64 -16.15
CA LEU A 295 10.03 33.61 -15.55
C LEU A 295 9.98 32.72 -14.30
N GLU A 296 10.67 31.58 -14.31
CA GLU A 296 10.86 30.73 -13.12
C GLU A 296 11.55 31.49 -12.00
N GLU A 297 12.64 32.20 -12.29
CA GLU A 297 13.34 33.04 -11.31
C GLU A 297 12.42 34.12 -10.72
N HIS A 298 11.60 34.76 -11.54
CA HIS A 298 10.64 35.78 -11.09
C HIS A 298 9.55 35.20 -10.15
N VAL A 299 8.96 34.05 -10.51
CA VAL A 299 7.97 33.37 -9.65
C VAL A 299 8.62 32.84 -8.38
N SER A 300 9.82 32.28 -8.47
CA SER A 300 10.63 31.83 -7.33
C SER A 300 10.99 32.99 -6.39
N LEU A 301 11.28 34.19 -6.91
CA LEU A 301 11.48 35.40 -6.10
C LEU A 301 10.18 35.85 -5.41
N THR A 302 9.05 35.80 -6.10
CA THR A 302 7.72 36.12 -5.54
C THR A 302 7.35 35.15 -4.40
N LEU A 303 7.65 33.86 -4.58
CA LEU A 303 7.47 32.83 -3.54
C LEU A 303 8.40 33.02 -2.34
N LYS A 304 9.65 33.45 -2.58
CA LYS A 304 10.60 33.83 -1.52
C LYS A 304 10.13 35.06 -0.75
N GLN A 305 9.42 36.00 -1.39
CA GLN A 305 8.79 37.13 -0.68
C GLN A 305 7.63 36.66 0.21
N ILE A 306 6.81 35.71 -0.27
CA ILE A 306 5.72 35.10 0.51
C ILE A 306 6.24 34.40 1.78
N LYS A 307 7.45 33.80 1.73
CA LYS A 307 8.13 33.17 2.87
C LYS A 307 8.40 34.15 4.04
N ASN A 308 8.57 35.43 3.77
CA ASN A 308 8.99 36.41 4.78
C ASN A 308 7.82 37.05 5.57
N CYS A 309 6.55 36.85 5.18
CA CYS A 309 5.33 37.31 5.89
C CYS A 309 5.43 38.68 6.60
N PHE A 310 5.98 39.71 5.96
CA PHE A 310 5.86 41.10 6.38
C PHE A 310 5.17 41.89 5.28
N PRO A 311 4.05 42.60 5.56
CA PRO A 311 3.66 43.71 4.74
C PRO A 311 4.55 44.90 5.15
N ARG A 312 5.54 45.23 4.34
CA ARG A 312 6.14 46.56 4.37
C ARG A 312 6.54 46.98 2.98
N ASP A 313 5.77 47.95 2.49
CA ASP A 313 6.11 49.03 1.58
C ASP A 313 7.22 48.76 0.55
N SER A 314 6.80 48.69 -0.71
CA SER A 314 7.55 49.15 -1.89
C SER A 314 9.03 48.74 -1.96
N LEU A 315 9.31 47.54 -2.44
CA LEU A 315 10.53 47.29 -3.21
C LEU A 315 10.10 46.72 -4.57
N THR A 316 10.12 47.62 -5.54
CA THR A 316 9.80 47.45 -6.96
C THR A 316 10.66 46.35 -7.58
N VAL A 317 10.09 45.15 -7.73
CA VAL A 317 10.50 44.26 -8.83
C VAL A 317 9.88 44.88 -10.09
N PRO A 318 10.64 45.13 -11.18
CA PRO A 318 10.10 45.82 -12.34
C PRO A 318 9.05 44.93 -13.02
N GLU A 319 7.76 45.26 -12.86
CA GLU A 319 6.66 44.62 -13.61
C GLU A 319 6.91 44.71 -15.13
N SER A 320 7.58 45.77 -15.57
CA SER A 320 7.90 46.06 -16.99
C SER A 320 8.85 45.08 -17.67
N ASN A 321 9.68 44.33 -16.93
CA ASN A 321 10.58 43.34 -17.53
C ASN A 321 9.89 41.98 -17.76
N ALA A 322 8.95 41.59 -16.89
CA ALA A 322 8.25 40.30 -16.99
C ALA A 322 7.19 40.29 -18.12
N ASP A 323 6.52 41.42 -18.37
CA ASP A 323 5.60 41.57 -19.50
C ASP A 323 6.34 41.56 -20.84
N LYS A 324 7.51 42.20 -20.93
CA LYS A 324 8.40 42.12 -22.11
C LYS A 324 8.93 40.69 -22.37
N ILE A 325 9.26 39.94 -21.32
CA ILE A 325 9.70 38.54 -21.44
C ILE A 325 8.54 37.65 -21.94
N MET A 326 7.32 37.92 -21.49
CA MET A 326 6.13 37.20 -21.96
C MET A 326 5.75 37.58 -23.40
N GLU A 327 5.86 38.85 -23.77
CA GLU A 327 5.76 39.30 -25.17
C GLU A 327 6.76 38.55 -26.05
N SER A 328 8.01 38.34 -25.59
CA SER A 328 9.01 37.54 -26.32
C SER A 328 8.68 36.03 -26.39
N LEU A 329 8.04 35.45 -25.37
CA LEU A 329 7.59 34.06 -25.38
C LEU A 329 6.34 33.85 -26.24
N GLN A 330 5.48 34.87 -26.34
CA GLN A 330 4.19 34.84 -27.05
C GLN A 330 4.30 35.23 -28.53
N THR A 331 5.27 36.07 -28.90
CA THR A 331 5.49 36.56 -30.28
C THR A 331 6.05 35.50 -31.24
N PHE A 332 6.71 34.45 -30.73
CA PHE A 332 7.35 33.42 -31.57
C PHE A 332 6.51 32.16 -31.82
N GLN A 333 5.32 32.00 -31.20
CA GLN A 333 4.47 30.81 -31.33
C GLN A 333 3.11 31.12 -31.98
N ALA A 334 3.16 31.48 -33.26
CA ALA A 334 1.98 31.95 -34.02
C ALA A 334 1.19 30.84 -34.76
N THR A 335 1.54 29.56 -34.58
CA THR A 335 0.95 28.43 -35.31
C THR A 335 0.47 27.32 -34.38
N ILE A 336 -0.73 26.80 -34.63
CA ILE A 336 -1.28 25.62 -33.94
C ILE A 336 -0.46 24.39 -34.32
N PRO A 337 -0.15 23.48 -33.35
CA PRO A 337 0.55 22.24 -33.65
C PRO A 337 -0.21 21.40 -34.67
N THR A 338 0.50 20.95 -35.71
CA THR A 338 -0.05 20.08 -36.76
C THR A 338 -0.14 18.62 -36.32
N ASN A 339 0.60 18.22 -35.29
CA ASN A 339 0.65 16.87 -34.74
C ASN A 339 0.17 16.83 -33.28
N HIS A 340 -0.55 15.76 -32.89
CA HIS A 340 -1.02 15.57 -31.51
C HIS A 340 0.11 15.45 -30.47
N GLU A 341 1.33 15.04 -30.89
CA GLU A 341 2.47 14.84 -30.01
C GLU A 341 2.98 16.14 -29.35
N ASP A 342 2.66 17.31 -29.93
CA ASP A 342 3.13 18.61 -29.46
C ASP A 342 2.17 19.28 -28.46
N LEU A 343 0.93 18.79 -28.33
CA LEU A 343 -0.10 19.33 -27.43
C LEU A 343 0.33 19.41 -25.94
N PRO A 344 1.07 18.45 -25.36
CA PRO A 344 1.56 18.54 -23.98
C PRO A 344 2.45 19.76 -23.75
N SER A 345 3.24 20.16 -24.74
CA SER A 345 4.15 21.31 -24.64
C SER A 345 3.40 22.63 -24.53
N PHE A 346 2.35 22.81 -25.34
CA PHE A 346 1.48 23.99 -25.24
C PHE A 346 0.67 24.00 -23.94
N PHE A 347 0.26 22.84 -23.43
CA PHE A 347 -0.40 22.74 -22.12
C PHE A 347 0.53 23.09 -20.96
N PHE A 348 1.83 22.75 -21.05
CA PHE A 348 2.83 23.19 -20.07
C PHE A 348 2.93 24.72 -20.02
N LEU A 349 2.95 25.38 -21.18
CA LEU A 349 2.96 26.84 -21.28
C LEU A 349 1.65 27.47 -20.76
N PHE A 350 0.50 26.85 -21.01
CA PHE A 350 -0.78 27.23 -20.42
C PHE A 350 -0.71 27.20 -18.88
N CYS A 351 -0.17 26.14 -18.30
CA CYS A 351 0.00 26.03 -16.85
C CYS A 351 0.98 27.07 -16.29
N MET A 352 2.05 27.43 -17.02
CA MET A 352 2.96 28.51 -16.64
C MET A 352 2.24 29.88 -16.62
N LYS A 353 1.40 30.15 -17.61
CA LYS A 353 0.56 31.36 -17.64
C LYS A 353 -0.43 31.41 -16.48
N LEU A 354 -1.10 30.28 -16.19
CA LEU A 354 -2.05 30.15 -15.09
C LEU A 354 -1.37 30.29 -13.71
N LEU A 355 -0.12 29.84 -13.58
CA LEU A 355 0.69 30.03 -12.38
C LEU A 355 0.99 31.52 -12.14
N ARG A 356 1.34 32.27 -13.20
CA ARG A 356 1.59 33.73 -13.11
C ARG A 356 0.32 34.49 -12.72
N SER A 357 -0.79 34.26 -13.43
CA SER A 357 -2.05 34.99 -13.16
C SER A 357 -2.53 34.78 -11.72
N ARG A 358 -2.39 33.56 -11.19
CA ARG A 358 -2.71 33.24 -9.79
C ARG A 358 -1.68 33.77 -8.78
N SER A 359 -0.40 33.86 -9.16
CA SER A 359 0.64 34.45 -8.29
C SER A 359 0.47 35.97 -8.10
N GLN A 360 -0.08 36.67 -9.10
CA GLN A 360 -0.28 38.13 -9.10
C GLN A 360 -1.66 38.57 -8.58
N ALA A 361 -2.61 37.64 -8.42
CA ALA A 361 -3.96 37.96 -7.97
C ALA A 361 -3.96 38.63 -6.57
N LYS A 362 -4.52 39.84 -6.48
CA LYS A 362 -4.79 40.52 -5.20
C LYS A 362 -5.72 39.67 -4.32
N PRO A 363 -5.62 39.75 -2.98
CA PRO A 363 -6.50 38.96 -2.12
C PRO A 363 -7.94 39.30 -2.46
N ILE A 364 -8.76 38.28 -2.70
CA ILE A 364 -10.21 38.47 -2.81
C ILE A 364 -10.67 38.98 -1.44
N THR A 365 -10.83 40.30 -1.29
CA THR A 365 -11.61 40.86 -0.19
C THR A 365 -13.00 40.23 -0.28
N SER A 366 -13.46 39.68 0.83
CA SER A 366 -14.73 38.96 1.01
C SER A 366 -15.97 39.85 0.85
N THR A 367 -16.00 40.70 -0.17
CA THR A 367 -17.03 41.70 -0.49
C THR A 367 -17.59 41.57 -1.90
N GLN A 368 -17.06 40.70 -2.78
CA GLN A 368 -17.60 40.49 -4.14
C GLN A 368 -18.21 39.10 -4.40
N GLN A 369 -18.36 38.24 -3.39
CA GLN A 369 -19.28 37.09 -3.44
C GLN A 369 -20.59 37.45 -2.72
N LYS A 370 -21.34 38.37 -3.31
CA LYS A 370 -22.74 38.63 -2.97
C LYS A 370 -23.44 39.07 -4.25
N GLU A 371 -23.83 38.09 -5.06
CA GLU A 371 -25.02 38.15 -5.90
C GLU A 371 -25.24 36.76 -6.49
N SER A 372 -26.40 36.17 -6.17
CA SER A 372 -26.90 34.82 -6.50
C SER A 372 -26.85 33.73 -5.41
N SER A 373 -27.17 34.10 -4.16
CA SER A 373 -27.89 33.19 -3.27
C SER A 373 -28.81 34.01 -2.36
N THR A 374 -30.09 33.66 -2.34
CA THR A 374 -31.15 34.23 -1.50
C THR A 374 -30.70 34.38 -0.02
N PRO A 375 -31.15 35.45 0.67
CA PRO A 375 -30.59 35.84 1.96
C PRO A 375 -31.10 34.93 3.08
N CYS A 376 -30.25 34.04 3.59
CA CYS A 376 -30.49 33.44 4.90
C CYS A 376 -29.74 34.25 5.97
N GLN A 377 -30.51 34.71 6.95
CA GLN A 377 -30.17 35.72 7.95
C GLN A 377 -28.82 35.51 8.66
N LYS A 378 -28.08 36.60 8.83
CA LYS A 378 -27.08 36.77 9.89
C LYS A 378 -27.76 36.56 11.25
N ASN A 379 -27.65 35.37 11.83
CA ASN A 379 -27.96 35.14 13.24
C ASN A 379 -26.67 34.81 14.00
N GLY A 380 -26.47 35.52 15.11
CA GLY A 380 -25.22 35.57 15.87
C GLY A 380 -24.70 34.20 16.31
N PHE A 381 -23.37 34.12 16.39
CA PHE A 381 -22.55 32.97 16.80
C PHE A 381 -23.07 32.28 18.09
N PHE A 382 -23.68 33.05 19.00
CA PHE A 382 -24.27 32.54 20.26
C PHE A 382 -25.65 31.86 20.11
N LYS A 383 -26.44 32.15 19.07
CA LYS A 383 -27.79 31.59 18.91
C LYS A 383 -27.79 30.21 18.22
N SER A 384 -26.77 29.94 17.40
CA SER A 384 -26.62 28.65 16.68
C SER A 384 -26.25 27.47 17.59
N MET A 385 -25.80 27.75 18.82
CA MET A 385 -25.32 26.72 19.74
C MET A 385 -26.40 26.21 20.70
N TRP A 386 -27.50 26.95 20.87
CA TRP A 386 -28.52 26.61 21.88
C TRP A 386 -29.94 26.37 21.32
N MET A 387 -30.29 26.85 20.12
CA MET A 387 -31.64 26.70 19.56
C MET A 387 -31.59 26.54 18.02
N GLY A 388 -31.14 25.39 17.54
CA GLY A 388 -31.14 25.07 16.11
C GLY A 388 -31.15 23.57 15.85
N ASN A 389 -32.26 23.07 15.30
CA ASN A 389 -32.51 21.69 14.83
C ASN A 389 -33.06 20.68 15.86
N TRP A 390 -34.11 21.06 16.61
CA TRP A 390 -35.10 20.07 17.08
C TRP A 390 -36.23 19.84 16.04
N SER A 391 -36.10 20.36 14.81
CA SER A 391 -37.06 20.07 13.74
C SER A 391 -36.80 18.70 13.12
N THR A 392 -37.77 17.83 13.34
CA THR A 392 -37.90 16.44 12.92
C THR A 392 -37.86 16.28 11.41
N SER A 393 -36.69 15.88 10.90
CA SER A 393 -36.57 15.05 9.69
C SER A 393 -35.60 13.92 10.04
N VAL A 394 -36.18 12.82 10.52
CA VAL A 394 -35.46 11.62 10.96
C VAL A 394 -34.99 10.88 9.72
N ASN A 395 -33.85 11.30 9.17
CA ASN A 395 -33.21 10.60 8.06
C ASN A 395 -32.66 9.26 8.58
N CYS A 396 -33.06 8.11 7.99
CA CYS A 396 -32.59 6.78 8.40
C CYS A 396 -31.05 6.63 8.43
N LYS A 397 -30.32 7.46 7.67
CA LYS A 397 -28.85 7.54 7.69
C LYS A 397 -28.27 8.04 9.02
N ARG A 398 -29.04 8.83 9.79
CA ARG A 398 -28.63 9.45 11.08
C ARG A 398 -28.81 8.52 12.28
N LEU A 399 -29.87 7.71 12.24
CA LEU A 399 -30.24 6.80 13.33
C LEU A 399 -29.26 5.64 13.48
N MET A 400 -28.81 5.08 12.36
CA MET A 400 -28.07 3.82 12.37
C MET A 400 -26.72 3.90 13.12
N PRO A 401 -25.86 4.93 12.93
CA PRO A 401 -24.61 5.04 13.70
C PRO A 401 -24.84 5.25 15.20
N ALA A 402 -25.85 6.05 15.57
CA ALA A 402 -26.20 6.30 16.97
C ALA A 402 -26.76 5.04 17.65
N PHE A 403 -27.61 4.29 16.94
CA PHE A 403 -28.17 3.02 17.40
C PHE A 403 -27.09 1.95 17.56
N LYS A 404 -26.13 1.86 16.63
CA LYS A 404 -24.95 0.97 16.75
C LYS A 404 -24.12 1.27 17.99
N CYS A 405 -23.80 2.55 18.21
CA CYS A 405 -23.03 2.96 19.40
C CYS A 405 -23.78 2.63 20.69
N SER A 406 -25.08 2.92 20.72
CA SER A 406 -25.98 2.65 21.85
C SER A 406 -26.04 1.16 22.19
N LEU A 407 -26.33 0.31 21.20
CA LEU A 407 -26.46 -1.13 21.37
C LEU A 407 -25.11 -1.78 21.74
N SER A 408 -24.01 -1.36 21.10
CA SER A 408 -22.65 -1.83 21.40
C SER A 408 -22.27 -1.53 22.85
N LEU A 409 -22.48 -0.30 23.31
CA LEU A 409 -22.10 0.10 24.66
C LEU A 409 -23.00 -0.53 25.72
N GLY A 410 -24.32 -0.63 25.48
CA GLY A 410 -25.26 -1.31 26.37
C GLY A 410 -24.90 -2.79 26.54
N LEU A 411 -24.71 -3.52 25.44
CA LEU A 411 -24.33 -4.94 25.49
C LEU A 411 -22.98 -5.16 26.16
N ALA A 412 -21.99 -4.29 25.89
CA ALA A 412 -20.69 -4.36 26.55
C ALA A 412 -20.83 -4.26 28.07
N VAL A 413 -21.62 -3.29 28.57
CA VAL A 413 -21.87 -3.13 30.01
C VAL A 413 -22.67 -4.32 30.57
N LEU A 414 -23.68 -4.83 29.85
CA LEU A 414 -24.47 -5.99 30.29
C LEU A 414 -23.60 -7.23 30.49
N PHE A 415 -22.82 -7.61 29.48
CA PHE A 415 -21.95 -8.79 29.56
C PHE A 415 -20.79 -8.58 30.55
N GLY A 416 -20.29 -7.35 30.69
CA GLY A 416 -19.33 -6.99 31.74
C GLY A 416 -19.90 -7.20 33.14
N LEU A 417 -21.14 -6.75 33.39
CA LEU A 417 -21.83 -6.92 34.68
C LEU A 417 -22.14 -8.38 35.01
N ILE A 418 -22.40 -9.20 34.01
CA ILE A 418 -22.59 -10.66 34.17
C ILE A 418 -21.26 -11.34 34.54
N TYR A 419 -20.16 -10.92 33.90
CA TYR A 419 -18.83 -11.51 34.12
C TYR A 419 -18.18 -11.05 35.43
N SER A 420 -18.17 -9.74 35.71
CA SER A 420 -17.52 -9.15 36.90
C SER A 420 -18.39 -8.04 37.48
N LYS A 421 -19.02 -8.28 38.63
CA LYS A 421 -19.89 -7.28 39.26
C LYS A 421 -19.12 -6.05 39.75
N LYS A 422 -17.88 -6.21 40.22
CA LYS A 422 -17.08 -5.12 40.81
C LYS A 422 -16.38 -4.24 39.77
N ASP A 423 -16.01 -4.81 38.61
CA ASP A 423 -15.12 -4.16 37.64
C ASP A 423 -15.74 -3.98 36.24
N SER A 424 -17.03 -4.33 36.10
CA SER A 424 -17.80 -4.28 34.83
C SER A 424 -17.69 -3.01 34.00
N TYR A 425 -17.39 -1.85 34.59
CA TYR A 425 -17.27 -0.60 33.84
C TYR A 425 -16.13 -0.63 32.81
N TRP A 426 -15.13 -1.48 32.98
CA TRP A 426 -14.04 -1.66 32.01
C TRP A 426 -14.43 -2.40 30.73
N SER A 427 -15.60 -3.04 30.66
CA SER A 427 -16.07 -3.59 29.38
C SER A 427 -16.63 -2.48 28.48
N GLY A 428 -17.30 -1.48 29.05
CA GLY A 428 -17.86 -0.35 28.32
C GLY A 428 -16.84 0.76 28.02
N LEU A 429 -15.90 1.01 28.94
CA LEU A 429 -15.00 2.16 28.84
C LEU A 429 -14.04 2.14 27.62
N PRO A 430 -13.42 1.01 27.24
CA PRO A 430 -12.61 0.91 26.01
C PRO A 430 -13.44 1.13 24.73
N VAL A 431 -14.71 0.71 24.72
CA VAL A 431 -15.63 0.94 23.60
C VAL A 431 -15.97 2.43 23.50
N ALA A 432 -16.29 3.08 24.62
CA ALA A 432 -16.61 4.50 24.72
C ALA A 432 -15.44 5.42 24.34
N ILE A 433 -14.28 5.25 24.99
CA ILE A 433 -13.10 6.12 24.78
C ILE A 433 -12.50 5.92 23.40
N SER A 434 -12.66 4.72 22.83
CA SER A 434 -12.05 4.40 21.55
C SER A 434 -13.07 4.45 20.40
N MET A 435 -14.23 5.08 20.58
CA MET A 435 -15.22 5.23 19.51
C MET A 435 -14.57 5.87 18.27
N ALA A 436 -14.62 5.16 17.15
CA ALA A 436 -14.12 5.64 15.87
C ALA A 436 -15.23 6.42 15.15
N ALA A 437 -14.87 7.30 14.23
CA ALA A 437 -15.85 7.85 13.30
C ALA A 437 -16.50 6.68 12.53
N ALA A 438 -17.79 6.80 12.21
CA ALA A 438 -18.73 5.72 11.84
C ALA A 438 -18.38 4.83 10.63
N ARG A 439 -17.15 4.86 10.11
CA ARG A 439 -16.71 4.13 8.91
C ARG A 439 -15.30 3.56 8.93
N GLU A 440 -14.52 3.73 10.01
CA GLU A 440 -13.23 3.01 10.06
C GLU A 440 -13.47 1.49 10.10
N ALA A 441 -12.63 0.70 9.42
CA ALA A 441 -12.78 -0.76 9.36
C ALA A 441 -12.82 -1.35 10.78
N THR A 442 -14.01 -1.73 11.25
CA THR A 442 -14.29 -2.10 12.64
C THR A 442 -13.32 -3.16 13.15
N PHE A 443 -13.02 -4.17 12.33
CA PHE A 443 -12.07 -5.24 12.67
C PHE A 443 -10.64 -4.76 12.83
N LYS A 444 -10.12 -3.95 11.89
CA LYS A 444 -8.77 -3.40 12.00
C LYS A 444 -8.64 -2.57 13.27
N VAL A 445 -9.60 -1.69 13.49
CA VAL A 445 -9.62 -0.78 14.63
C VAL A 445 -9.76 -1.55 15.94
N ALA A 446 -10.62 -2.56 16.01
CA ALA A 446 -10.78 -3.42 17.18
C ALA A 446 -9.49 -4.23 17.48
N ASN A 447 -8.87 -4.83 16.45
CA ASN A 447 -7.63 -5.58 16.60
C ASN A 447 -6.49 -4.68 17.13
N VAL A 448 -6.32 -3.51 16.51
CA VAL A 448 -5.32 -2.53 16.89
C VAL A 448 -5.54 -2.01 18.32
N LYS A 449 -6.79 -1.80 18.75
CA LYS A 449 -7.14 -1.45 20.14
C LYS A 449 -6.84 -2.57 21.13
N ALA A 450 -7.15 -3.82 20.76
CA ALA A 450 -6.86 -4.99 21.58
C ALA A 450 -5.35 -5.13 21.80
N GLN A 451 -4.57 -5.10 20.71
CA GLN A 451 -3.11 -5.17 20.75
C GLN A 451 -2.51 -4.02 21.56
N GLY A 452 -2.99 -2.79 21.36
CA GLY A 452 -2.57 -1.63 22.15
C GLY A 452 -2.87 -1.80 23.64
N THR A 453 -4.09 -2.22 23.98
CA THR A 453 -4.51 -2.40 25.39
C THR A 453 -3.69 -3.48 26.09
N VAL A 454 -3.45 -4.62 25.43
CA VAL A 454 -2.61 -5.70 25.98
C VAL A 454 -1.20 -5.20 26.23
N LEU A 455 -0.60 -4.55 25.23
CA LEU A 455 0.77 -4.04 25.34
C LEU A 455 0.92 -3.03 26.48
N GLY A 456 -0.01 -2.08 26.60
CA GLY A 456 -0.01 -1.11 27.69
C GLY A 456 -0.28 -1.72 29.06
N THR A 457 -1.16 -2.72 29.13
CA THR A 457 -1.48 -3.43 30.37
C THR A 457 -0.26 -4.21 30.88
N VAL A 458 0.43 -4.92 29.98
CA VAL A 458 1.68 -5.63 30.29
C VAL A 458 2.74 -4.65 30.82
N TYR A 459 2.94 -3.51 30.14
CA TYR A 459 3.87 -2.49 30.61
C TYR A 459 3.49 -1.94 32.00
N GLY A 460 2.21 -1.69 32.24
CA GLY A 460 1.72 -1.24 33.54
C GLY A 460 2.01 -2.22 34.68
N VAL A 461 1.87 -3.52 34.41
CA VAL A 461 2.22 -4.59 35.37
C VAL A 461 3.72 -4.59 35.66
N PHE A 462 4.56 -4.51 34.62
CA PHE A 462 6.01 -4.36 34.81
C PHE A 462 6.37 -3.13 35.65
N GLY A 463 5.73 -1.98 35.38
CA GLY A 463 5.96 -0.76 36.17
C GLY A 463 5.56 -0.93 37.65
N CYS A 464 4.50 -1.68 37.95
CA CYS A 464 4.10 -2.00 39.32
C CYS A 464 5.12 -2.88 40.05
N PHE A 465 5.71 -3.87 39.37
CA PHE A 465 6.73 -4.75 39.97
C PHE A 465 8.07 -4.02 40.18
N VAL A 466 8.52 -3.24 39.20
CA VAL A 466 9.81 -2.52 39.30
C VAL A 466 9.79 -1.45 40.40
N PHE A 467 8.66 -0.77 40.58
CA PHE A 467 8.50 0.31 41.56
C PHE A 467 7.63 -0.10 42.76
N GLU A 468 7.65 -1.39 43.12
CA GLU A 468 6.83 -1.93 44.20
C GLU A 468 7.08 -1.20 45.53
N ARG A 469 8.36 -0.92 45.84
CA ARG A 469 8.82 -0.24 47.07
C ARG A 469 8.64 1.29 47.10
N TYR A 470 8.39 1.93 45.96
CA TYR A 470 8.28 3.40 45.84
C TYR A 470 6.94 3.82 45.22
N LEU A 471 5.85 3.47 45.90
CA LEU A 471 4.45 3.79 45.53
C LEU A 471 4.19 5.22 45.05
N PRO A 472 4.71 6.29 45.70
CA PRO A 472 4.46 7.67 45.29
C PRO A 472 5.11 8.06 43.96
N ILE A 473 6.15 7.32 43.55
CA ILE A 473 7.02 7.65 42.41
C ILE A 473 6.70 6.73 41.20
N ARG A 474 5.73 5.81 41.32
CA ARG A 474 5.34 4.87 40.26
C ARG A 474 4.95 5.54 38.94
N PHE A 475 4.47 6.78 38.98
CA PHE A 475 4.15 7.54 37.76
C PHE A 475 5.39 7.97 36.95
N ILE A 476 6.60 7.97 37.52
CA ILE A 476 7.84 8.18 36.77
C ILE A 476 8.06 7.06 35.73
N SER A 477 7.59 5.85 36.00
CA SER A 477 7.69 4.74 35.04
C SER A 477 6.86 4.97 33.76
N LEU A 478 5.93 5.95 33.74
CA LEU A 478 5.18 6.30 32.55
C LEU A 478 5.97 7.20 31.59
N LEU A 479 7.04 7.86 32.03
CA LEU A 479 7.81 8.77 31.17
C LEU A 479 8.40 8.05 29.93
N PRO A 480 9.12 6.92 30.07
CA PRO A 480 9.56 6.13 28.92
C PRO A 480 8.37 5.60 28.09
N TRP A 481 7.25 5.29 28.74
CA TRP A 481 6.07 4.76 28.07
C TRP A 481 5.38 5.77 27.17
N PHE A 482 5.24 7.03 27.61
CA PHE A 482 4.66 8.07 26.79
C PHE A 482 5.48 8.31 25.51
N VAL A 483 6.81 8.16 25.59
CA VAL A 483 7.68 8.21 24.41
C VAL A 483 7.36 7.05 23.47
N VAL A 484 7.40 5.81 23.95
CA VAL A 484 7.10 4.61 23.15
C VAL A 484 5.71 4.68 22.54
N ALA A 485 4.69 5.05 23.32
CA ALA A 485 3.32 5.14 22.84
C ALA A 485 3.13 6.29 21.83
N SER A 486 3.87 7.40 21.96
CA SER A 486 3.91 8.46 20.95
C SER A 486 4.43 7.96 19.60
N PHE A 487 5.41 7.04 19.60
CA PHE A 487 5.86 6.34 18.38
C PHE A 487 4.83 5.33 17.87
N LEU A 488 4.20 4.54 18.74
CA LEU A 488 3.16 3.59 18.35
C LEU A 488 2.01 4.28 17.61
N ARG A 489 1.64 5.50 18.04
CA ARG A 489 0.62 6.34 17.38
C ARG A 489 0.93 6.69 15.92
N HIS A 490 2.21 6.77 15.57
CA HIS A 490 2.69 7.09 14.22
C HIS A 490 3.07 5.85 13.42
N SER A 491 3.02 4.66 14.04
CA SER A 491 3.30 3.40 13.36
C SER A 491 2.14 3.00 12.44
N GLN A 492 2.46 2.35 11.33
CA GLN A 492 1.44 1.76 10.45
C GLN A 492 0.73 0.56 11.10
N MET A 493 1.41 -0.11 12.04
CA MET A 493 0.92 -1.31 12.73
C MET A 493 -0.15 -0.97 13.78
N TYR A 494 0.10 0.01 14.66
CA TYR A 494 -0.80 0.36 15.77
C TYR A 494 -1.63 1.62 15.52
N GLY A 495 -1.19 2.55 14.66
CA GLY A 495 -1.89 3.80 14.39
C GLY A 495 -2.35 4.57 15.64
N GLN A 496 -3.26 5.53 15.43
CA GLN A 496 -3.73 6.40 16.52
C GLN A 496 -4.55 5.65 17.59
N ALA A 497 -5.44 4.74 17.17
CA ALA A 497 -6.31 4.00 18.09
C ALA A 497 -5.50 3.07 19.02
N GLY A 498 -4.56 2.30 18.47
CA GLY A 498 -3.75 1.35 19.25
C GLY A 498 -2.78 2.07 20.18
N GLY A 499 -2.18 3.15 19.74
CA GLY A 499 -1.31 3.98 20.58
C GLY A 499 -2.05 4.62 21.76
N ILE A 500 -3.26 5.16 21.55
CA ILE A 500 -4.09 5.71 22.64
C ILE A 500 -4.50 4.59 23.62
N SER A 501 -4.94 3.44 23.11
CA SER A 501 -5.26 2.26 23.94
C SER A 501 -4.06 1.76 24.75
N ALA A 502 -2.83 1.86 24.22
CA ALA A 502 -1.60 1.50 24.91
C ALA A 502 -1.25 2.46 26.06
N VAL A 503 -1.44 3.77 25.89
CA VAL A 503 -1.24 4.73 26.99
C VAL A 503 -2.27 4.50 28.09
N ILE A 504 -3.55 4.41 27.73
CA ILE A 504 -4.64 4.15 28.68
C ILE A 504 -4.44 2.79 29.37
N GLY A 505 -3.89 1.80 28.65
CA GLY A 505 -3.31 0.55 29.16
C GLY A 505 -2.48 0.76 30.42
N ALA A 506 -1.32 1.38 30.27
CA ALA A 506 -0.37 1.52 31.36
C ALA A 506 -0.86 2.43 32.49
N VAL A 507 -1.51 3.55 32.15
CA VAL A 507 -1.94 4.56 33.12
C VAL A 507 -2.95 4.00 34.12
N LEU A 508 -3.91 3.19 33.66
CA LEU A 508 -4.93 2.64 34.54
C LEU A 508 -4.39 1.53 35.47
N ILE A 509 -3.40 0.75 35.02
CA ILE A 509 -2.74 -0.25 35.89
C ILE A 509 -1.87 0.43 36.94
N LEU A 510 -1.12 1.47 36.56
CA LEU A 510 -0.24 2.20 37.48
C LEU A 510 -1.02 3.11 38.45
N GLY A 511 -2.18 3.61 38.01
CA GLY A 511 -3.07 4.44 38.82
C GLY A 511 -4.01 3.69 39.76
N ARG A 512 -3.93 2.36 39.84
CA ARG A 512 -4.79 1.55 40.71
C ARG A 512 -4.54 1.85 42.19
N LYS A 513 -5.61 2.05 42.98
CA LYS A 513 -5.57 2.10 44.45
C LYS A 513 -6.40 0.96 45.01
N ASN A 514 -5.87 0.20 45.97
CA ASN A 514 -6.58 -0.85 46.72
C ASN A 514 -7.08 -2.08 45.92
N PHE A 515 -6.51 -2.36 44.76
CA PHE A 515 -6.76 -3.61 44.02
C PHE A 515 -5.60 -4.58 44.27
N GLY A 516 -5.88 -5.87 44.50
CA GLY A 516 -4.95 -6.94 44.91
C GLY A 516 -3.66 -7.12 44.08
N PRO A 517 -3.23 -8.34 43.68
CA PRO A 517 -2.03 -8.46 42.86
C PRO A 517 -2.24 -7.83 41.46
N PRO A 518 -1.27 -7.08 40.91
CA PRO A 518 -1.41 -6.37 39.64
C PRO A 518 -1.72 -7.29 38.45
N SER A 519 -1.33 -8.57 38.52
CA SER A 519 -1.59 -9.59 37.51
C SER A 519 -3.08 -9.95 37.39
N GLU A 520 -3.79 -10.13 38.50
CA GLU A 520 -5.23 -10.45 38.49
C GLU A 520 -6.04 -9.30 37.87
N PHE A 521 -5.70 -8.07 38.24
CA PHE A 521 -6.33 -6.87 37.68
C PHE A 521 -6.05 -6.72 36.17
N ALA A 522 -4.84 -7.08 35.73
CA ALA A 522 -4.50 -7.09 34.31
C ALA A 522 -5.30 -8.13 33.51
N ILE A 523 -5.50 -9.33 34.06
CA ILE A 523 -6.29 -10.39 33.43
C ILE A 523 -7.76 -9.95 33.31
N ALA A 524 -8.36 -9.48 34.41
CA ALA A 524 -9.75 -9.01 34.42
C ALA A 524 -9.99 -7.95 33.33
N ARG A 525 -9.09 -6.97 33.25
CA ARG A 525 -9.15 -5.91 32.26
C ARG A 525 -9.03 -6.40 30.82
N ILE A 526 -8.11 -7.31 30.52
CA ILE A 526 -7.93 -7.84 29.16
C ILE A 526 -9.20 -8.57 28.73
N VAL A 527 -9.79 -9.38 29.64
CA VAL A 527 -11.05 -10.09 29.38
C VAL A 527 -12.22 -9.12 29.18
N GLU A 528 -12.37 -8.10 30.02
CA GLU A 528 -13.44 -7.10 29.89
C GLU A 528 -13.29 -6.26 28.62
N THR A 529 -12.06 -5.90 28.24
CA THR A 529 -11.76 -5.23 26.97
C THR A 529 -12.15 -6.13 25.78
N PHE A 530 -11.86 -7.42 25.87
CA PHE A 530 -12.25 -8.40 24.85
C PHE A 530 -13.77 -8.52 24.73
N ILE A 531 -14.50 -8.56 25.85
CA ILE A 531 -15.97 -8.55 25.87
C ILE A 531 -16.50 -7.31 25.15
N GLY A 532 -16.03 -6.11 25.52
CA GLY A 532 -16.49 -4.87 24.91
C GLY A 532 -16.22 -4.77 23.41
N LEU A 533 -15.01 -5.14 22.97
CA LEU A 533 -14.65 -5.13 21.54
C LEU A 533 -15.46 -6.17 20.75
N SER A 534 -15.73 -7.35 21.34
CA SER A 534 -16.56 -8.39 20.73
C SER A 534 -18.00 -7.94 20.54
N CYS A 535 -18.60 -7.26 21.54
CA CYS A 535 -19.93 -6.67 21.40
C CYS A 535 -19.98 -5.62 20.28
N SER A 536 -18.95 -4.78 20.16
CA SER A 536 -18.87 -3.79 19.09
C SER A 536 -18.80 -4.42 17.69
N ILE A 537 -18.01 -5.49 17.53
CA ILE A 537 -17.91 -6.23 16.27
C ILE A 537 -19.25 -6.90 15.95
N MET A 538 -19.86 -7.57 16.94
CA MET A 538 -21.13 -8.27 16.78
C MET A 538 -22.25 -7.33 16.32
N VAL A 539 -22.38 -6.16 16.96
CA VAL A 539 -23.39 -5.15 16.61
C VAL A 539 -23.18 -4.60 15.20
N ASP A 540 -21.93 -4.38 14.79
CA ASP A 540 -21.62 -3.93 13.44
C ASP A 540 -21.96 -4.98 12.37
N LEU A 541 -21.65 -6.26 12.63
CA LEU A 541 -21.99 -7.38 11.74
C LEU A 541 -23.51 -7.54 11.56
N VAL A 542 -24.28 -7.40 12.64
CA VAL A 542 -25.75 -7.60 12.60
C VAL A 542 -26.46 -6.42 11.92
N LEU A 543 -26.06 -5.17 12.18
CA LEU A 543 -26.82 -4.00 11.75
C LEU A 543 -26.45 -3.48 10.35
N GLN A 544 -25.19 -3.61 9.91
CA GLN A 544 -24.78 -3.26 8.55
C GLN A 544 -23.64 -4.17 8.07
N PRO A 545 -23.94 -5.33 7.44
CA PRO A 545 -22.92 -6.21 6.88
C PRO A 545 -22.22 -5.64 5.62
N THR A 546 -22.35 -4.34 5.34
CA THR A 546 -21.83 -3.73 4.12
C THR A 546 -20.32 -3.52 4.20
N ARG A 547 -19.58 -4.48 3.66
CA ARG A 547 -18.13 -4.48 3.46
C ARG A 547 -17.64 -3.17 2.80
N SER A 548 -16.49 -2.63 3.23
CA SER A 548 -15.88 -1.44 2.59
C SER A 548 -15.54 -1.66 1.11
N CYS A 549 -15.20 -2.90 0.73
CA CYS A 549 -15.07 -3.30 -0.68
C CYS A 549 -16.37 -3.08 -1.49
N SER A 550 -17.54 -3.38 -0.92
CA SER A 550 -18.83 -3.17 -1.59
C SER A 550 -19.18 -1.69 -1.68
N LEU A 551 -18.82 -0.91 -0.66
CA LEU A 551 -18.95 0.56 -0.70
C LEU A 551 -18.03 1.19 -1.74
N ALA A 552 -16.79 0.70 -1.88
CA ALA A 552 -15.87 1.15 -2.92
C ALA A 552 -16.43 0.90 -4.33
N LYS A 553 -17.09 -0.25 -4.55
CA LYS A 553 -17.80 -0.57 -5.81
C LYS A 553 -18.95 0.39 -6.10
N VAL A 554 -19.84 0.61 -5.13
CA VAL A 554 -20.99 1.51 -5.28
C VAL A 554 -20.53 2.95 -5.48
N GLN A 555 -19.52 3.40 -4.73
CA GLN A 555 -18.98 4.73 -4.87
C GLN A 555 -18.27 4.91 -6.22
N LEU A 556 -17.65 3.86 -6.74
CA LEU A 556 -17.05 3.91 -8.06
C LEU A 556 -18.10 4.13 -9.15
N SER A 557 -19.22 3.40 -9.09
CA SER A 557 -20.38 3.63 -9.98
C SER A 557 -20.87 5.08 -9.88
N LYS A 558 -20.97 5.63 -8.66
CA LYS A 558 -21.34 7.04 -8.44
C LYS A 558 -20.33 8.02 -9.05
N CYS A 559 -19.03 7.73 -8.98
CA CYS A 559 -18.00 8.54 -9.62
C CYS A 559 -18.18 8.57 -11.14
N PHE A 560 -18.50 7.43 -11.77
CA PHE A 560 -18.80 7.39 -13.20
C PHE A 560 -20.09 8.16 -13.55
N GLY A 561 -21.15 8.07 -12.74
CA GLY A 561 -22.36 8.87 -12.92
C GLY A 561 -22.08 10.38 -12.83
N SER A 562 -21.31 10.82 -11.83
CA SER A 562 -20.87 12.22 -11.69
C SER A 562 -19.96 12.67 -12.84
N LEU A 563 -19.11 11.78 -13.37
CA LEU A 563 -18.26 12.05 -14.53
C LEU A 563 -19.10 12.23 -15.81
N SER A 564 -20.08 11.34 -16.03
CA SER A 564 -21.05 11.44 -17.13
C SER A 564 -21.80 12.78 -17.09
N ALA A 565 -22.24 13.20 -15.90
CA ALA A 565 -22.88 14.50 -15.71
C ALA A 565 -21.97 15.70 -16.03
N CYS A 566 -20.66 15.59 -15.75
CA CYS A 566 -19.65 16.60 -16.10
C CYS A 566 -19.42 16.66 -17.60
N VAL A 567 -19.28 15.50 -18.26
CA VAL A 567 -19.10 15.39 -19.72
C VAL A 567 -20.29 16.01 -20.45
N ALA A 568 -21.51 15.72 -20.00
CA ALA A 568 -22.72 16.30 -20.59
C ALA A 568 -22.77 17.84 -20.52
N SER A 569 -22.22 18.45 -19.46
CA SER A 569 -22.19 19.92 -19.29
C SER A 569 -21.10 20.67 -20.09
N MET A 570 -20.26 19.98 -20.85
CA MET A 570 -19.11 20.62 -21.53
C MET A 570 -19.52 21.46 -22.77
N SER A 571 -20.09 22.65 -22.66
CA SER A 571 -20.31 23.48 -23.86
C SER A 571 -19.29 24.61 -24.00
N LEU A 572 -19.06 25.04 -25.25
CA LEU A 572 -18.30 26.24 -25.60
C LEU A 572 -19.20 27.49 -25.61
N ALA A 573 -20.48 27.35 -25.24
CA ALA A 573 -21.47 28.42 -25.22
C ALA A 573 -21.45 29.20 -23.89
N ALA A 574 -21.79 30.50 -23.96
CA ALA A 574 -21.83 31.41 -22.81
C ALA A 574 -22.76 30.91 -21.68
N ASN A 575 -22.39 31.19 -20.42
CA ASN A 575 -23.05 30.77 -19.17
C ASN A 575 -22.95 29.29 -18.74
N SER A 576 -22.20 28.45 -19.44
CA SER A 576 -22.04 27.02 -19.11
C SER A 576 -20.96 26.72 -18.05
N ASN A 577 -20.04 27.66 -17.82
CA ASN A 577 -18.83 27.45 -17.01
C ASN A 577 -19.12 27.25 -15.51
N THR A 578 -20.10 27.97 -14.96
CA THR A 578 -20.51 27.86 -13.54
C THR A 578 -21.09 26.49 -13.21
N ASN A 579 -21.90 25.92 -14.11
CA ASN A 579 -22.51 24.60 -13.98
C ASN A 579 -21.46 23.47 -14.07
N LEU A 580 -20.48 23.61 -14.97
CA LEU A 580 -19.36 22.67 -15.09
C LEU A 580 -18.50 22.66 -13.82
N LEU A 581 -18.18 23.82 -13.25
CA LEU A 581 -17.40 23.94 -12.02
C LEU A 581 -18.11 23.32 -10.81
N GLU A 582 -19.42 23.50 -10.68
CA GLU A 582 -20.20 22.89 -9.59
C GLU A 582 -20.22 21.35 -9.69
N LYS A 583 -20.45 20.82 -10.90
CA LYS A 583 -20.41 19.38 -11.17
C LYS A 583 -19.01 18.79 -10.97
N GLN A 584 -17.97 19.52 -11.36
CA GLN A 584 -16.57 19.13 -11.14
C GLN A 584 -16.24 19.05 -9.64
N ARG A 585 -16.71 20.00 -8.82
CA ARG A 585 -16.57 19.94 -7.36
C ARG A 585 -17.28 18.72 -6.78
N ARG A 586 -18.47 18.38 -7.28
CA ARG A 586 -19.20 17.16 -6.88
C ARG A 586 -18.40 15.90 -7.23
N LEU A 587 -17.88 15.80 -8.45
CA LEU A 587 -17.03 14.68 -8.86
C LEU A 587 -15.77 14.58 -8.00
N LYS A 588 -15.13 15.70 -7.68
CA LYS A 588 -13.95 15.74 -6.79
C LYS A 588 -14.27 15.21 -5.39
N LEU A 589 -15.44 15.53 -4.85
CA LEU A 589 -15.90 14.97 -3.57
C LEU A 589 -16.14 13.46 -3.68
N ASP A 590 -16.80 13.00 -4.74
CA ASP A 590 -17.08 11.58 -4.94
C ASP A 590 -15.80 10.74 -5.11
N VAL A 591 -14.81 11.25 -5.86
CA VAL A 591 -13.48 10.63 -6.05
C VAL A 591 -12.68 10.62 -4.74
N SER A 592 -12.77 11.69 -3.94
CA SER A 592 -12.15 11.72 -2.60
C SER A 592 -12.78 10.70 -1.66
N GLU A 593 -14.10 10.51 -1.74
CA GLU A 593 -14.80 9.50 -0.93
C GLU A 593 -14.48 8.07 -1.41
N LEU A 594 -14.31 7.86 -2.73
CA LEU A 594 -13.83 6.59 -3.29
C LEU A 594 -12.45 6.21 -2.74
N GLY A 595 -11.51 7.16 -2.73
CA GLY A 595 -10.17 6.94 -2.18
C GLY A 595 -10.19 6.52 -0.70
N LYS A 596 -11.14 7.06 0.07
CA LYS A 596 -11.36 6.67 1.47
C LYS A 596 -11.79 5.20 1.58
N PHE A 597 -12.78 4.76 0.80
CA PHE A 597 -13.23 3.35 0.85
C PHE A 597 -12.18 2.37 0.35
N ILE A 598 -11.39 2.73 -0.66
CA ILE A 598 -10.30 1.88 -1.15
C ILE A 598 -9.28 1.66 -0.03
N GLY A 599 -8.87 2.72 0.67
CA GLY A 599 -7.95 2.61 1.80
C GLY A 599 -8.53 1.84 3.00
N GLU A 600 -9.84 1.90 3.22
CA GLU A 600 -10.52 1.08 4.24
C GLU A 600 -10.58 -0.40 3.82
N ALA A 601 -10.88 -0.69 2.56
CA ALA A 601 -10.99 -2.04 2.01
C ALA A 601 -9.63 -2.76 1.92
N GLU A 602 -8.53 -2.04 1.69
CA GLU A 602 -7.18 -2.61 1.65
C GLU A 602 -6.74 -3.20 2.99
N VAL A 603 -7.23 -2.64 4.10
CA VAL A 603 -6.82 -3.07 5.46
C VAL A 603 -7.87 -3.95 6.15
N GLU A 604 -8.88 -4.38 5.40
CA GLU A 604 -9.87 -5.33 5.86
C GLU A 604 -9.31 -6.77 5.80
N PRO A 605 -9.45 -7.59 6.86
CA PRO A 605 -8.94 -8.95 6.86
C PRO A 605 -9.70 -9.84 5.86
N ASN A 606 -8.97 -10.63 5.05
CA ASN A 606 -9.55 -11.52 4.03
C ASN A 606 -10.10 -12.86 4.58
N PHE A 607 -10.24 -13.01 5.91
CA PHE A 607 -10.48 -14.30 6.58
C PHE A 607 -11.74 -15.07 6.14
N TRP A 608 -12.71 -14.42 5.49
CA TRP A 608 -14.01 -15.03 5.13
C TRP A 608 -14.49 -14.69 3.71
N PHE A 609 -13.71 -13.95 2.91
CA PHE A 609 -14.19 -13.37 1.65
C PHE A 609 -13.11 -13.29 0.57
N LEU A 610 -13.55 -13.18 -0.69
CA LEU A 610 -12.68 -12.93 -1.84
C LEU A 610 -11.78 -11.70 -1.62
N PRO A 611 -10.50 -11.77 -2.06
CA PRO A 611 -9.55 -10.68 -1.89
C PRO A 611 -9.96 -9.45 -2.68
N PHE A 612 -9.82 -8.27 -2.08
CA PHE A 612 -10.04 -6.99 -2.75
C PHE A 612 -8.82 -6.63 -3.60
N HIS A 613 -8.99 -6.49 -4.92
CA HIS A 613 -7.92 -6.09 -5.84
C HIS A 613 -7.61 -4.58 -5.74
N SER A 614 -7.01 -4.15 -4.62
CA SER A 614 -6.71 -2.75 -4.34
C SER A 614 -5.89 -2.07 -5.44
N ALA A 615 -4.95 -2.79 -6.07
CA ALA A 615 -4.12 -2.25 -7.15
C ALA A 615 -4.93 -1.72 -8.35
N CYS A 616 -5.97 -2.44 -8.78
CA CYS A 616 -6.83 -2.01 -9.89
C CYS A 616 -7.64 -0.76 -9.52
N TYR A 617 -8.23 -0.76 -8.33
CA TYR A 617 -8.98 0.40 -7.81
C TYR A 617 -8.08 1.62 -7.61
N CYS A 618 -6.84 1.45 -7.16
CA CYS A 618 -5.86 2.53 -7.03
C CYS A 618 -5.43 3.09 -8.38
N LYS A 619 -5.21 2.24 -9.39
CA LYS A 619 -4.94 2.68 -10.79
C LYS A 619 -6.12 3.51 -11.31
N LEU A 620 -7.34 3.02 -11.13
CA LEU A 620 -8.55 3.70 -11.57
C LEU A 620 -8.81 5.02 -10.83
N LEU A 621 -8.58 5.05 -9.51
CA LEU A 621 -8.64 6.26 -8.69
C LEU A 621 -7.64 7.32 -9.17
N ALA A 622 -6.43 6.90 -9.55
CA ALA A 622 -5.42 7.80 -10.12
C ALA A 622 -5.89 8.39 -11.45
N SER A 623 -6.46 7.58 -12.34
CA SER A 623 -7.03 8.03 -13.62
C SER A 623 -8.21 9.00 -13.42
N LEU A 624 -9.15 8.65 -12.54
CA LEU A 624 -10.28 9.54 -12.19
C LEU A 624 -9.80 10.86 -11.58
N SER A 625 -8.77 10.82 -10.73
CA SER A 625 -8.17 12.03 -10.14
C SER A 625 -7.54 12.93 -11.19
N LYS A 626 -6.80 12.37 -12.16
CA LYS A 626 -6.25 13.12 -13.30
C LYS A 626 -7.37 13.76 -14.14
N LEU A 627 -8.43 13.00 -14.42
CA LEU A 627 -9.59 13.51 -15.16
C LEU A 627 -10.26 14.69 -14.43
N VAL A 628 -10.45 14.59 -13.10
CA VAL A 628 -11.01 15.69 -12.28
C VAL A 628 -10.19 16.98 -12.40
N ASP A 629 -8.86 16.87 -12.45
CA ASP A 629 -7.98 18.02 -12.60
C ASP A 629 -8.02 18.57 -14.03
N LEU A 630 -8.02 17.71 -15.07
CA LEU A 630 -8.18 18.11 -16.47
C LEU A 630 -9.50 18.85 -16.73
N LEU A 631 -10.60 18.42 -16.08
CA LEU A 631 -11.89 19.12 -16.15
C LEU A 631 -11.78 20.55 -15.59
N LEU A 632 -10.99 20.77 -14.53
CA LEU A 632 -10.79 22.09 -13.96
C LEU A 632 -10.01 23.01 -14.91
N PHE A 633 -8.90 22.53 -15.48
CA PHE A 633 -8.14 23.30 -16.46
C PHE A 633 -8.96 23.65 -17.70
N SER A 634 -9.88 22.77 -18.09
CA SER A 634 -10.77 23.05 -19.21
C SER A 634 -11.78 24.17 -18.92
N ALA A 635 -12.29 24.25 -17.69
CA ALA A 635 -13.15 25.35 -17.26
C ALA A 635 -12.38 26.68 -17.22
N ASP A 636 -11.13 26.64 -16.78
CA ASP A 636 -10.23 27.80 -16.79
C ASP A 636 -9.91 28.25 -18.24
N ALA A 637 -9.64 27.31 -19.15
CA ALA A 637 -9.35 27.60 -20.56
C ALA A 637 -10.57 28.17 -21.31
N VAL A 638 -11.77 27.60 -21.10
CA VAL A 638 -13.03 28.13 -21.65
C VAL A 638 -13.33 29.52 -21.10
N GLY A 639 -13.11 29.75 -19.80
CA GLY A 639 -13.29 31.07 -19.19
C GLY A 639 -12.37 32.14 -19.78
N LEU A 640 -11.10 31.81 -20.04
CA LEU A 640 -10.15 32.71 -20.71
C LEU A 640 -10.53 32.95 -22.17
N LEU A 641 -10.98 31.92 -22.90
CA LEU A 641 -11.48 32.07 -24.28
C LEU A 641 -12.75 32.94 -24.34
N GLU A 642 -13.64 32.82 -23.36
CA GLU A 642 -14.86 33.64 -23.27
C GLU A 642 -14.50 35.12 -23.03
N GLN A 643 -13.54 35.40 -22.13
CA GLN A 643 -13.05 36.75 -21.88
C GLN A 643 -12.43 37.40 -23.13
N GLU A 644 -11.67 36.64 -23.93
CA GLU A 644 -11.09 37.13 -25.18
C GLU A 644 -12.13 37.23 -26.31
N SER A 645 -13.14 36.35 -26.34
CA SER A 645 -14.23 36.39 -27.34
C SER A 645 -15.07 37.67 -27.28
N GLN A 646 -15.23 38.25 -26.07
CA GLN A 646 -15.95 39.51 -25.87
C GLN A 646 -15.27 40.69 -26.58
N LYS A 647 -13.97 40.57 -26.93
CA LYS A 647 -13.20 41.60 -27.65
C LYS A 647 -13.32 41.50 -29.18
N LEU A 648 -13.83 40.40 -29.74
CA LEU A 648 -13.64 40.01 -31.17
C LEU A 648 -14.89 39.95 -32.07
N GLY A 649 -16.09 40.24 -31.57
CA GLY A 649 -17.28 40.44 -32.43
C GLY A 649 -17.80 39.19 -33.18
N ALA A 650 -18.54 39.40 -34.29
CA ALA A 650 -19.42 38.41 -34.93
C ALA A 650 -18.72 37.29 -35.74
N SER A 651 -17.52 37.54 -36.28
CA SER A 651 -16.71 36.55 -37.05
C SER A 651 -16.31 35.32 -36.22
N TRP A 652 -16.18 35.50 -34.91
CA TRP A 652 -15.84 34.47 -33.94
C TRP A 652 -16.95 33.41 -33.77
N LYS A 653 -18.23 33.79 -33.88
CA LYS A 653 -19.37 32.89 -33.62
C LYS A 653 -19.49 31.74 -34.62
N GLU A 654 -19.27 32.00 -35.91
CA GLU A 654 -19.41 30.99 -36.97
C GLU A 654 -18.30 29.93 -36.91
N SER A 655 -17.08 30.35 -36.56
CA SER A 655 -15.94 29.44 -36.44
C SER A 655 -15.98 28.61 -35.14
N VAL A 656 -16.51 29.17 -34.04
CA VAL A 656 -16.73 28.44 -32.78
C VAL A 656 -17.83 27.38 -32.91
N ASN A 657 -18.83 27.57 -33.78
CA ASN A 657 -19.87 26.57 -34.01
C ASN A 657 -19.32 25.26 -34.62
N LYS A 658 -18.31 25.34 -35.49
CA LYS A 658 -17.62 24.14 -36.02
C LYS A 658 -16.86 23.40 -34.92
N LEU A 659 -16.12 24.12 -34.08
CA LEU A 659 -15.41 23.55 -32.93
C LEU A 659 -16.38 22.96 -31.89
N HIS A 660 -17.55 23.57 -31.73
CA HIS A 660 -18.60 23.07 -30.86
C HIS A 660 -19.15 21.72 -31.35
N ALA A 661 -19.29 21.53 -32.66
CA ALA A 661 -19.70 20.24 -33.24
C ALA A 661 -18.68 19.12 -32.94
N ASP A 662 -17.38 19.38 -33.02
CA ASP A 662 -16.34 18.40 -32.65
C ASP A 662 -16.41 18.04 -31.15
N VAL A 663 -16.68 19.03 -30.30
CA VAL A 663 -16.84 18.81 -28.84
C VAL A 663 -18.12 18.02 -28.52
N GLU A 664 -19.21 18.22 -29.26
CA GLU A 664 -20.43 17.40 -29.12
C GLU A 664 -20.19 15.94 -29.57
N LEU A 665 -19.48 15.72 -30.67
CA LEU A 665 -19.08 14.36 -31.08
C LEU A 665 -18.22 13.66 -30.01
N PHE A 666 -17.30 14.41 -29.37
CA PHE A 666 -16.54 13.92 -28.23
C PHE A 666 -17.45 13.59 -27.03
N LYS A 667 -18.44 14.43 -26.70
CA LYS A 667 -19.38 14.18 -25.60
C LYS A 667 -20.19 12.91 -25.79
N GLU A 668 -20.71 12.69 -26.99
CA GLU A 668 -21.51 11.49 -27.29
C GLU A 668 -20.67 10.23 -27.10
N MET A 669 -19.44 10.25 -27.63
CA MET A 669 -18.50 9.15 -27.52
C MET A 669 -18.08 8.90 -26.07
N ALA A 670 -17.59 9.91 -25.35
CA ALA A 670 -17.17 9.78 -23.96
C ALA A 670 -18.35 9.43 -23.03
N GLY A 671 -19.52 10.01 -23.27
CA GLY A 671 -20.75 9.70 -22.52
C GLY A 671 -21.21 8.26 -22.70
N SER A 672 -21.06 7.69 -23.90
CA SER A 672 -21.39 6.28 -24.16
C SER A 672 -20.44 5.32 -23.43
N LEU A 673 -19.15 5.62 -23.40
CA LEU A 673 -18.12 4.82 -22.71
C LEU A 673 -18.32 4.84 -21.19
N VAL A 674 -18.51 6.03 -20.60
CA VAL A 674 -18.74 6.17 -19.16
C VAL A 674 -20.00 5.44 -18.71
N LYS A 675 -21.09 5.50 -19.51
CA LYS A 675 -22.32 4.73 -19.25
C LYS A 675 -22.09 3.22 -19.33
N CYS A 676 -21.23 2.74 -20.24
CA CYS A 676 -20.86 1.34 -20.32
C CYS A 676 -20.14 0.88 -19.04
N PHE A 677 -19.15 1.64 -18.58
CA PHE A 677 -18.45 1.36 -17.32
C PHE A 677 -19.36 1.41 -16.10
N GLU A 678 -20.28 2.38 -16.03
CA GLU A 678 -21.29 2.46 -14.98
C GLU A 678 -22.14 1.18 -14.93
N HIS A 679 -22.61 0.69 -16.09
CA HIS A 679 -23.35 -0.57 -16.18
C HIS A 679 -22.54 -1.80 -15.74
N VAL A 680 -21.25 -1.87 -16.10
CA VAL A 680 -20.34 -2.95 -15.69
C VAL A 680 -20.15 -2.96 -14.17
N THR A 681 -20.02 -1.78 -13.55
CA THR A 681 -19.84 -1.67 -12.09
C THR A 681 -21.08 -1.99 -11.26
N LEU A 682 -22.28 -1.94 -11.84
CA LEU A 682 -23.55 -2.22 -11.17
C LEU A 682 -23.92 -3.72 -11.13
N LEU A 683 -23.13 -4.58 -11.76
CA LEU A 683 -23.41 -6.02 -11.82
C LEU A 683 -23.16 -6.69 -10.46
N LYS A 684 -24.23 -7.27 -9.91
CA LYS A 684 -24.27 -7.85 -8.55
C LYS A 684 -23.53 -9.19 -8.43
N SER A 685 -23.42 -9.99 -9.49
CA SER A 685 -22.63 -11.23 -9.49
C SER A 685 -22.15 -11.60 -10.89
N LEU A 686 -21.01 -12.30 -10.94
CA LEU A 686 -20.43 -12.85 -12.17
C LEU A 686 -21.38 -13.90 -12.79
N ALA A 687 -22.01 -14.74 -11.96
CA ALA A 687 -23.00 -15.73 -12.38
C ALA A 687 -24.26 -15.13 -13.05
N PHE A 688 -24.69 -13.93 -12.65
CA PHE A 688 -25.78 -13.23 -13.33
C PHE A 688 -25.35 -12.70 -14.71
N LEU A 689 -24.08 -12.33 -14.85
CA LEU A 689 -23.49 -11.90 -16.12
C LEU A 689 -23.39 -13.09 -17.09
N GLU A 690 -22.90 -14.23 -16.60
CA GLU A 690 -22.86 -15.51 -17.32
C GLU A 690 -24.26 -15.94 -17.74
N LYS A 691 -25.25 -15.93 -16.83
CA LYS A 691 -26.64 -16.30 -17.17
C LYS A 691 -27.28 -15.36 -18.20
N LYS A 692 -26.88 -14.09 -18.23
CA LYS A 692 -27.34 -13.09 -19.21
C LYS A 692 -26.60 -13.19 -20.55
N LEU A 693 -25.38 -13.74 -20.56
CA LEU A 693 -24.59 -14.08 -21.75
C LEU A 693 -25.05 -15.42 -22.35
N GLU A 694 -25.38 -16.40 -21.52
CA GLU A 694 -26.01 -17.68 -21.89
C GLU A 694 -27.39 -17.46 -22.52
N ASN A 695 -28.25 -16.63 -21.90
CA ASN A 695 -29.55 -16.24 -22.48
C ASN A 695 -29.43 -15.50 -23.82
N LYS A 696 -28.23 -15.05 -24.20
CA LYS A 696 -27.93 -14.42 -25.50
C LYS A 696 -27.12 -15.33 -26.43
N ASN A 697 -27.01 -16.63 -26.14
CA ASN A 697 -26.25 -17.63 -26.90
C ASN A 697 -24.77 -17.25 -27.11
N ILE A 698 -24.11 -16.71 -26.09
CA ILE A 698 -22.69 -16.38 -26.14
C ILE A 698 -21.98 -17.14 -25.02
N SER A 699 -21.23 -18.18 -25.39
CA SER A 699 -20.34 -18.89 -24.47
C SER A 699 -19.14 -18.01 -24.16
N TYR A 700 -19.05 -17.53 -22.92
CA TYR A 700 -17.93 -16.72 -22.44
C TYR A 700 -17.28 -17.47 -21.28
N ASP A 701 -16.06 -17.96 -21.47
CA ASP A 701 -15.25 -18.47 -20.38
C ASP A 701 -14.39 -17.32 -19.85
N LEU A 702 -14.86 -16.70 -18.77
CA LEU A 702 -14.26 -15.51 -18.17
C LEU A 702 -12.88 -15.79 -17.55
N GLU A 703 -12.54 -17.05 -17.28
CA GLU A 703 -11.24 -17.42 -16.69
C GLU A 703 -10.15 -17.67 -17.75
N LEU A 704 -10.52 -18.04 -18.98
CA LEU A 704 -9.57 -18.31 -20.06
C LEU A 704 -9.31 -17.12 -21.00
N GLY A 705 -10.09 -16.03 -20.91
CA GLY A 705 -9.86 -14.81 -21.70
C GLY A 705 -9.89 -15.00 -23.23
N LYS A 706 -10.46 -16.11 -23.72
CA LYS A 706 -10.62 -16.39 -25.15
C LYS A 706 -12.10 -16.49 -25.49
N SER A 707 -12.57 -15.70 -26.45
CA SER A 707 -13.87 -15.90 -27.09
C SER A 707 -13.69 -16.02 -28.60
N SER A 708 -14.50 -16.89 -29.23
CA SER A 708 -14.55 -17.14 -30.67
C SER A 708 -15.57 -16.27 -31.41
N ASN A 709 -16.26 -15.32 -30.75
CA ASN A 709 -17.14 -14.37 -31.45
C ASN A 709 -17.41 -13.11 -30.61
N TRP A 710 -16.81 -12.01 -31.04
CA TRP A 710 -16.71 -10.72 -30.32
C TRP A 710 -17.78 -9.71 -30.80
N ASN A 711 -19.05 -10.12 -30.90
CA ASN A 711 -20.10 -9.29 -31.53
C ASN A 711 -21.00 -8.48 -30.58
N ILE A 712 -20.93 -8.65 -29.24
CA ILE A 712 -21.70 -7.80 -28.29
C ILE A 712 -21.01 -6.47 -27.97
N PHE A 713 -19.68 -6.40 -28.09
CA PHE A 713 -18.87 -5.22 -27.78
C PHE A 713 -18.53 -4.37 -29.01
N LYS A 714 -19.42 -4.34 -30.01
CA LYS A 714 -19.20 -3.56 -31.26
C LYS A 714 -19.25 -2.02 -31.06
N ALA A 715 -19.39 -1.55 -29.81
CA ALA A 715 -19.17 -0.16 -29.43
C ALA A 715 -17.74 0.14 -28.94
N SER A 716 -16.90 -0.88 -28.69
CA SER A 716 -15.55 -0.71 -28.15
C SER A 716 -14.42 -1.18 -29.07
N SER A 717 -14.71 -1.57 -30.32
CA SER A 717 -13.70 -1.45 -31.39
C SER A 717 -13.73 -0.02 -31.94
N LEU A 718 -13.46 0.94 -31.06
CA LEU A 718 -13.01 2.26 -31.50
C LEU A 718 -11.65 2.01 -32.13
N LYS A 719 -11.63 1.87 -33.46
CA LYS A 719 -10.38 1.94 -34.21
C LYS A 719 -9.70 3.24 -33.78
N ASP A 720 -8.43 3.19 -33.38
CA ASP A 720 -7.62 4.38 -33.09
C ASP A 720 -7.81 5.45 -34.19
N ASP A 721 -8.02 5.01 -35.44
CA ASP A 721 -8.44 5.78 -36.61
C ASP A 721 -9.60 6.78 -36.36
N LYS A 722 -10.64 6.43 -35.58
CA LYS A 722 -11.77 7.33 -35.28
C LYS A 722 -11.41 8.40 -34.24
N ILE A 723 -10.61 8.03 -33.23
CA ILE A 723 -10.13 8.96 -32.19
C ILE A 723 -9.16 9.95 -32.83
N ASP A 724 -8.22 9.44 -33.61
CA ASP A 724 -7.24 10.26 -34.32
C ASP A 724 -7.91 11.12 -35.41
N SER A 725 -8.99 10.66 -36.04
CA SER A 725 -9.82 11.46 -36.94
C SER A 725 -10.52 12.64 -36.24
N ILE A 726 -11.08 12.44 -35.03
CA ILE A 726 -11.73 13.52 -34.25
C ILE A 726 -10.70 14.54 -33.77
N ILE A 727 -9.54 14.07 -33.30
CA ILE A 727 -8.42 14.93 -32.89
C ILE A 727 -7.90 15.73 -34.09
N SER A 728 -7.76 15.10 -35.26
CA SER A 728 -7.30 15.76 -36.48
C SER A 728 -8.31 16.80 -36.99
N SER A 729 -9.62 16.49 -36.94
CA SER A 729 -10.70 17.45 -37.24
C SER A 729 -10.64 18.66 -36.31
N TYR A 730 -10.52 18.41 -35.00
CA TYR A 730 -10.40 19.46 -33.99
C TYR A 730 -9.16 20.34 -34.22
N LEU A 731 -7.99 19.74 -34.47
CA LEU A 731 -6.76 20.46 -34.77
C LEU A 731 -6.89 21.29 -36.05
N GLN A 732 -7.52 20.75 -37.10
CA GLN A 732 -7.76 21.46 -38.36
C GLN A 732 -8.71 22.65 -38.19
N HIS A 733 -9.86 22.46 -37.53
CA HIS A 733 -10.79 23.56 -37.26
C HIS A 733 -10.19 24.61 -36.32
N SER A 734 -9.37 24.20 -35.35
CA SER A 734 -8.63 25.13 -34.49
C SER A 734 -7.63 25.96 -35.30
N LYS A 735 -6.92 25.33 -36.26
CA LYS A 735 -6.01 26.01 -37.19
C LYS A 735 -6.73 27.01 -38.09
N GLU A 736 -7.91 26.66 -38.63
CA GLU A 736 -8.76 27.60 -39.38
C GLU A 736 -9.14 28.84 -38.56
N ILE A 737 -9.40 28.68 -37.25
CA ILE A 737 -9.68 29.81 -36.36
C ILE A 737 -8.45 30.70 -36.23
N VAL A 738 -7.26 30.12 -36.02
CA VAL A 738 -6.00 30.86 -35.84
C VAL A 738 -5.50 31.51 -37.12
N ASP A 739 -5.71 30.89 -38.28
CA ASP A 739 -5.31 31.42 -39.59
C ASP A 739 -6.16 32.64 -40.00
N LYS A 740 -7.42 32.74 -39.54
CA LYS A 740 -8.24 33.95 -39.72
C LYS A 740 -7.68 35.20 -39.03
N PHE A 741 -6.75 35.06 -38.09
CA PHE A 741 -6.04 36.17 -37.46
C PHE A 741 -4.82 36.66 -38.25
N HIS A 742 -4.45 36.02 -39.37
CA HIS A 742 -3.27 36.42 -40.17
C HIS A 742 -3.47 37.70 -41.03
N ALA A 743 -4.66 38.31 -41.02
CA ALA A 743 -4.98 39.41 -41.94
C ALA A 743 -4.75 40.83 -41.39
N ALA A 744 -4.26 41.02 -40.15
CA ALA A 744 -4.13 42.35 -39.55
C ALA A 744 -2.82 42.51 -38.74
N ASP A 745 -2.16 43.66 -38.96
CA ASP A 745 -0.73 43.90 -38.70
C ASP A 745 -0.49 44.72 -37.40
N HIS A 746 -1.32 44.52 -36.37
CA HIS A 746 -1.23 45.25 -35.09
C HIS A 746 -0.66 44.38 -33.95
N GLU A 747 0.23 44.97 -33.13
CA GLU A 747 0.97 44.33 -32.04
C GLU A 747 0.06 43.68 -30.98
N GLY A 748 -1.10 44.29 -30.69
CA GLY A 748 -2.12 43.76 -29.78
C GLY A 748 -2.88 42.52 -30.29
N GLU A 749 -2.94 42.28 -31.60
CA GLU A 749 -3.60 41.10 -32.18
C GLU A 749 -2.69 39.86 -32.19
N ARG A 750 -1.36 40.04 -32.22
CA ARG A 750 -0.40 38.92 -32.07
C ARG A 750 -0.43 38.32 -30.68
N GLU A 751 -0.54 39.16 -29.64
CA GLU A 751 -0.72 38.71 -28.27
C GLU A 751 -1.98 37.84 -28.18
N LEU A 752 -3.10 38.38 -28.63
CA LEU A 752 -4.41 37.73 -28.58
C LEU A 752 -4.44 36.40 -29.38
N LYS A 753 -3.76 36.34 -30.55
CA LYS A 753 -3.57 35.11 -31.33
C LYS A 753 -2.83 34.02 -30.53
N SER A 754 -1.71 34.37 -29.88
CA SER A 754 -0.95 33.45 -29.03
C SER A 754 -1.79 32.91 -27.87
N GLN A 755 -2.63 33.76 -27.26
CA GLN A 755 -3.52 33.35 -26.18
C GLN A 755 -4.59 32.34 -26.64
N VAL A 756 -5.16 32.54 -27.84
CA VAL A 756 -6.13 31.64 -28.43
C VAL A 756 -5.49 30.28 -28.77
N VAL A 757 -4.27 30.27 -29.32
CA VAL A 757 -3.50 29.05 -29.63
C VAL A 757 -3.27 28.20 -28.37
N ILE A 758 -2.84 28.81 -27.27
CA ILE A 758 -2.53 28.11 -26.02
C ILE A 758 -3.81 27.52 -25.40
N CYS A 759 -4.91 28.28 -25.38
CA CYS A 759 -6.19 27.82 -24.82
C CYS A 759 -6.84 26.70 -25.66
N LEU A 760 -6.79 26.81 -27.00
CA LEU A 760 -7.27 25.75 -27.91
C LEU A 760 -6.40 24.49 -27.81
N SER A 761 -5.09 24.64 -27.67
CA SER A 761 -4.18 23.50 -27.47
C SER A 761 -4.41 22.79 -26.12
N ALA A 762 -4.71 23.53 -25.05
CA ALA A 762 -5.09 22.97 -23.76
C ALA A 762 -6.42 22.17 -23.83
N LEU A 763 -7.37 22.63 -24.65
CA LEU A 763 -8.62 21.91 -24.92
C LEU A 763 -8.40 20.68 -25.83
N GLY A 764 -7.47 20.75 -26.79
CA GLY A 764 -7.07 19.62 -27.64
C GLY A 764 -6.40 18.48 -26.86
N LEU A 765 -5.51 18.81 -25.91
CA LEU A 765 -4.87 17.81 -25.04
C LEU A 765 -5.90 17.01 -24.21
N ARG A 766 -7.01 17.64 -23.83
CA ARG A 766 -8.12 16.98 -23.11
C ARG A 766 -8.83 15.95 -23.99
N ILE A 767 -9.09 16.25 -25.25
CA ILE A 767 -9.72 15.33 -26.20
C ILE A 767 -8.77 14.13 -26.44
N GLY A 768 -7.48 14.41 -26.59
CA GLY A 768 -6.42 13.40 -26.70
C GLY A 768 -6.29 12.47 -25.49
N ILE A 769 -6.09 13.02 -24.29
CA ILE A 769 -5.91 12.24 -23.05
C ILE A 769 -7.24 11.60 -22.59
N GLY A 770 -8.37 12.27 -22.81
CA GLY A 770 -9.70 11.75 -22.44
C GLY A 770 -10.07 10.48 -23.21
N LEU A 771 -9.75 10.42 -24.51
CA LEU A 771 -10.01 9.27 -25.37
C LEU A 771 -8.94 8.18 -25.24
N ARG A 772 -7.67 8.55 -25.07
CA ARG A 772 -6.57 7.61 -24.82
C ARG A 772 -6.48 7.17 -23.35
N SER A 773 -7.42 7.52 -22.49
CA SER A 773 -7.45 7.06 -21.10
C SER A 773 -7.68 5.53 -20.97
N ASP A 774 -8.17 4.89 -22.04
CA ASP A 774 -8.14 3.43 -22.22
C ASP A 774 -6.69 2.89 -22.21
N GLN A 775 -5.72 3.69 -22.66
CA GLN A 775 -4.30 3.38 -22.59
C GLN A 775 -3.67 3.76 -21.24
N MET A 776 -4.33 4.39 -20.25
CA MET A 776 -3.73 4.58 -18.91
C MET A 776 -4.17 3.50 -17.90
N ALA A 777 -5.28 2.80 -18.16
CA ALA A 777 -5.56 1.54 -17.48
C ALA A 777 -4.60 0.42 -17.93
N SER A 778 -4.05 0.52 -19.16
CA SER A 778 -3.07 -0.44 -19.70
C SER A 778 -1.61 0.02 -19.67
N ASN A 779 -1.30 1.32 -19.87
CA ASN A 779 0.08 1.86 -19.91
C ASN A 779 0.54 2.54 -18.62
N GLY A 780 0.10 1.99 -17.47
CA GLY A 780 0.86 2.03 -16.23
C GLY A 780 1.58 0.71 -15.95
N ASP A 781 1.22 -0.36 -16.67
CA ASP A 781 2.16 -1.43 -16.95
C ASP A 781 2.92 -0.96 -18.20
N HIS A 782 4.25 -1.01 -18.18
CA HIS A 782 4.95 -1.19 -19.45
C HIS A 782 4.17 -2.25 -20.22
N GLN A 783 3.67 -1.92 -21.41
CA GLN A 783 3.30 -2.86 -22.47
C GLN A 783 3.62 -4.31 -22.05
N THR A 784 2.64 -4.93 -21.38
CA THR A 784 2.37 -6.34 -21.55
C THR A 784 1.25 -6.44 -22.60
N THR A 785 1.32 -5.72 -23.74
CA THR A 785 1.65 -6.51 -24.95
C THR A 785 2.74 -7.45 -24.50
N VAL A 786 2.47 -8.76 -24.45
CA VAL A 786 3.56 -9.72 -24.32
C VAL A 786 4.57 -9.29 -25.37
N LYS A 787 5.56 -8.47 -24.95
CA LYS A 787 6.76 -8.26 -25.70
C LYS A 787 7.16 -9.70 -25.86
N PRO A 788 7.20 -10.22 -27.10
CA PRO A 788 7.82 -11.53 -27.25
C PRO A 788 9.10 -11.44 -26.43
N PRO A 789 9.40 -12.48 -25.60
CA PRO A 789 10.62 -12.51 -24.80
C PRO A 789 11.73 -11.93 -25.68
N PRO A 790 12.58 -11.02 -25.14
CA PRO A 790 13.60 -10.36 -25.95
C PRO A 790 14.16 -11.42 -26.88
N SER A 791 13.99 -11.22 -28.19
CA SER A 791 14.40 -12.21 -29.17
C SER A 791 15.81 -12.62 -28.76
N PRO A 792 16.11 -13.94 -28.66
CA PRO A 792 17.39 -14.42 -28.18
C PRO A 792 18.47 -13.55 -28.78
N SER A 793 19.45 -13.15 -27.95
CA SER A 793 20.46 -12.14 -28.29
C SER A 793 20.79 -12.15 -29.79
N PRO A 794 20.89 -11.01 -30.50
CA PRO A 794 21.20 -10.99 -31.93
C PRO A 794 22.44 -11.82 -32.31
N LEU A 795 23.29 -12.13 -31.32
CA LEU A 795 24.41 -13.07 -31.36
C LEU A 795 24.02 -14.53 -31.64
N ARG A 796 22.79 -14.99 -31.31
CA ARG A 796 22.29 -16.36 -31.61
C ARG A 796 21.99 -16.55 -33.11
N ASN A 797 21.69 -15.48 -33.85
CA ASN A 797 21.38 -15.52 -35.28
C ASN A 797 22.44 -14.83 -36.16
N SER A 798 23.52 -14.31 -35.56
CA SER A 798 24.60 -13.65 -36.28
C SER A 798 25.47 -14.71 -36.97
N LYS A 799 25.45 -14.73 -38.31
CA LYS A 799 26.32 -15.57 -39.15
C LYS A 799 27.81 -15.18 -39.08
N PHE A 800 28.18 -14.14 -38.33
CA PHE A 800 29.50 -13.50 -38.40
C PHE A 800 30.40 -13.70 -37.18
N SER A 801 30.00 -14.52 -36.19
CA SER A 801 30.89 -15.00 -35.13
C SER A 801 30.31 -16.29 -34.57
N GLN A 802 31.08 -17.39 -34.54
CA GLN A 802 30.70 -18.56 -33.71
C GLN A 802 30.79 -18.11 -32.26
N SER A 803 29.68 -17.65 -31.68
CA SER A 803 29.62 -17.20 -30.30
C SER A 803 29.71 -18.41 -29.36
N ASN A 804 30.65 -18.38 -28.42
CA ASN A 804 30.68 -19.34 -27.31
C ASN A 804 29.34 -19.27 -26.55
N MET A 805 28.79 -20.43 -26.17
CA MET A 805 27.57 -20.52 -25.37
C MET A 805 27.90 -20.29 -23.90
N ARG A 806 27.33 -19.24 -23.30
CA ARG A 806 27.57 -18.92 -21.88
C ARG A 806 26.51 -19.58 -21.01
N ILE A 807 26.95 -20.44 -20.10
CA ILE A 807 26.08 -21.31 -19.32
C ILE A 807 26.28 -21.06 -17.83
N LEU A 808 25.20 -20.66 -17.14
CA LEU A 808 25.18 -20.55 -15.68
C LEU A 808 24.73 -21.87 -15.05
N VAL A 809 25.51 -22.41 -14.12
CA VAL A 809 25.13 -23.56 -13.29
C VAL A 809 25.06 -23.12 -11.83
N THR A 810 23.84 -22.91 -11.32
CA THR A 810 23.66 -22.65 -9.88
C THR A 810 23.68 -23.97 -9.12
N GLY A 811 24.35 -24.05 -7.96
CA GLY A 811 24.57 -25.32 -7.27
C GLY A 811 25.59 -26.21 -7.98
N GLY A 812 26.42 -25.64 -8.85
CA GLY A 812 27.40 -26.37 -9.66
C GLY A 812 28.54 -27.01 -8.85
N ALA A 813 28.77 -26.60 -7.60
CA ALA A 813 29.75 -27.25 -6.73
C ALA A 813 29.17 -28.46 -5.97
N GLY A 814 27.89 -28.78 -6.17
CA GLY A 814 27.22 -29.95 -5.62
C GLY A 814 27.53 -31.25 -6.37
N PHE A 815 26.88 -32.34 -5.95
CA PHE A 815 27.02 -33.67 -6.54
C PHE A 815 26.70 -33.68 -8.04
N ILE A 816 25.42 -33.58 -8.44
CA ILE A 816 25.01 -33.59 -9.85
C ILE A 816 25.61 -32.39 -10.61
N GLY A 817 25.64 -31.22 -9.97
CA GLY A 817 26.13 -29.98 -10.56
C GLY A 817 27.58 -30.06 -11.04
N SER A 818 28.47 -30.69 -10.27
CA SER A 818 29.88 -30.78 -10.67
C SER A 818 30.11 -31.74 -11.84
N HIS A 819 29.32 -32.82 -11.94
CA HIS A 819 29.35 -33.72 -13.10
C HIS A 819 28.75 -33.05 -14.34
N LEU A 820 27.71 -32.22 -14.17
CA LEU A 820 27.18 -31.40 -15.24
C LEU A 820 28.22 -30.39 -15.74
N VAL A 821 28.91 -29.69 -14.84
CA VAL A 821 30.01 -28.78 -15.19
C VAL A 821 31.09 -29.51 -15.97
N ASP A 822 31.50 -30.71 -15.53
CA ASP A 822 32.48 -31.52 -16.26
C ASP A 822 32.05 -31.77 -17.71
N LYS A 823 30.80 -32.19 -17.90
CA LYS A 823 30.27 -32.50 -19.23
C LYS A 823 30.11 -31.26 -20.10
N LEU A 824 29.75 -30.12 -19.51
CA LEU A 824 29.63 -28.85 -20.24
C LEU A 824 31.00 -28.31 -20.65
N MET A 825 32.02 -28.47 -19.81
CA MET A 825 33.40 -28.03 -20.09
C MET A 825 34.11 -28.85 -21.18
N GLU A 826 33.70 -30.12 -21.39
CA GLU A 826 34.17 -30.96 -22.51
C GLU A 826 33.87 -30.33 -23.89
N ASN A 827 32.81 -29.53 -24.00
CA ASN A 827 32.53 -28.79 -25.22
C ASN A 827 33.34 -27.48 -25.23
N GLU A 828 34.27 -27.37 -26.19
CA GLU A 828 35.17 -26.23 -26.32
C GLU A 828 34.49 -24.88 -26.56
N LYS A 829 33.24 -24.91 -27.02
CA LYS A 829 32.43 -23.71 -27.30
C LYS A 829 31.67 -23.20 -26.09
N ASN A 830 31.71 -23.91 -24.97
CA ASN A 830 31.00 -23.49 -23.76
C ASN A 830 31.91 -22.63 -22.86
N GLU A 831 31.32 -21.57 -22.31
CA GLU A 831 31.85 -20.80 -21.19
C GLU A 831 30.94 -21.07 -19.99
N VAL A 832 31.48 -21.66 -18.93
CA VAL A 832 30.69 -22.15 -17.80
C VAL A 832 30.93 -21.27 -16.58
N ILE A 833 29.86 -20.68 -16.08
CA ILE A 833 29.84 -19.89 -14.85
C ILE A 833 29.13 -20.71 -13.78
N VAL A 834 29.76 -20.92 -12.64
CA VAL A 834 29.16 -21.62 -11.49
C VAL A 834 28.84 -20.63 -10.38
N ALA A 835 27.61 -20.68 -9.87
CA ALA A 835 27.19 -19.93 -8.70
C ALA A 835 26.86 -20.89 -7.54
N ASP A 836 27.61 -20.84 -6.45
CA ASP A 836 27.41 -21.74 -5.29
C ASP A 836 27.75 -21.05 -3.96
N ASN A 837 26.99 -21.32 -2.91
CA ASN A 837 27.24 -20.79 -1.55
C ASN A 837 28.01 -21.78 -0.66
N TYR A 838 28.30 -22.98 -1.16
CA TYR A 838 28.94 -24.10 -0.46
C TYR A 838 28.17 -24.58 0.78
N PHE A 839 26.85 -24.43 0.81
CA PHE A 839 26.05 -24.93 1.93
C PHE A 839 26.09 -26.47 2.02
N THR A 840 26.04 -27.14 0.87
CA THR A 840 26.24 -28.61 0.77
C THR A 840 27.23 -29.03 -0.32
N GLY A 841 27.57 -28.12 -1.24
CA GLY A 841 28.61 -28.34 -2.25
C GLY A 841 30.02 -28.14 -1.69
N SER A 842 31.03 -28.62 -2.42
CA SER A 842 32.44 -28.42 -2.08
C SER A 842 33.20 -27.82 -3.26
N LYS A 843 34.09 -26.88 -2.97
CA LYS A 843 35.01 -26.29 -3.97
C LYS A 843 35.90 -27.35 -4.61
N ASP A 844 36.24 -28.42 -3.88
CA ASP A 844 37.10 -29.50 -4.39
C ASP A 844 36.49 -30.22 -5.59
N ASN A 845 35.15 -30.29 -5.66
CA ASN A 845 34.44 -30.91 -6.79
C ASN A 845 34.73 -30.21 -8.13
N LEU A 846 35.15 -28.95 -8.10
CA LEU A 846 35.43 -28.11 -9.27
C LEU A 846 36.93 -27.82 -9.45
N ARG A 847 37.78 -28.38 -8.59
CA ARG A 847 39.21 -28.03 -8.51
C ARG A 847 39.93 -28.11 -9.86
N LYS A 848 39.58 -29.09 -10.69
CA LYS A 848 40.21 -29.29 -12.01
C LYS A 848 39.93 -28.16 -13.03
N TRP A 849 38.86 -27.39 -12.84
CA TRP A 849 38.48 -26.30 -13.76
C TRP A 849 38.92 -24.92 -13.30
N ILE A 850 39.27 -24.76 -12.02
CA ILE A 850 39.72 -23.47 -11.48
C ILE A 850 41.00 -23.04 -12.19
N GLY A 851 40.96 -21.84 -12.78
CA GLY A 851 42.06 -21.26 -13.57
C GLY A 851 41.94 -21.48 -15.08
N GLN A 852 40.96 -22.26 -15.55
CA GLN A 852 40.67 -22.38 -16.98
C GLN A 852 40.00 -21.09 -17.49
N PRO A 853 40.39 -20.55 -18.66
CA PRO A 853 39.83 -19.28 -19.18
C PRO A 853 38.32 -19.29 -19.43
N ARG A 854 37.75 -20.47 -19.72
CA ARG A 854 36.32 -20.67 -20.01
C ARG A 854 35.48 -21.03 -18.79
N PHE A 855 36.07 -20.96 -17.58
CA PHE A 855 35.41 -21.34 -16.34
C PHE A 855 35.48 -20.23 -15.31
N GLU A 856 34.33 -19.83 -14.78
CA GLU A 856 34.22 -18.86 -13.70
C GLU A 856 33.47 -19.46 -12.51
N LEU A 857 33.96 -19.20 -11.30
CA LEU A 857 33.35 -19.65 -10.06
C LEU A 857 33.01 -18.47 -9.17
N ILE A 858 31.72 -18.24 -8.98
CA ILE A 858 31.16 -17.15 -8.18
C ILE A 858 30.62 -17.75 -6.87
N ARG A 859 31.17 -17.32 -5.73
CA ARG A 859 30.60 -17.66 -4.42
C ARG A 859 29.35 -16.80 -4.19
N HIS A 860 28.17 -17.37 -4.40
CA HIS A 860 26.90 -16.63 -4.39
C HIS A 860 25.74 -17.47 -3.85
N ASP A 861 24.87 -16.86 -3.04
CA ASP A 861 23.60 -17.46 -2.62
C ASP A 861 22.49 -16.99 -3.56
N VAL A 862 21.78 -17.92 -4.19
CA VAL A 862 20.73 -17.61 -5.18
C VAL A 862 19.56 -16.82 -4.58
N THR A 863 19.40 -16.78 -3.25
CA THR A 863 18.40 -15.89 -2.61
C THR A 863 18.71 -14.41 -2.78
N GLU A 864 19.95 -14.08 -3.12
CA GLU A 864 20.37 -12.73 -3.50
C GLU A 864 20.38 -12.58 -5.03
N PRO A 865 20.03 -11.40 -5.58
CA PRO A 865 20.08 -11.15 -7.02
C PRO A 865 21.48 -11.35 -7.61
N LEU A 866 21.56 -12.03 -8.75
CA LEU A 866 22.80 -12.22 -9.52
C LEU A 866 22.67 -11.53 -10.88
N LEU A 867 23.66 -10.74 -11.27
CA LEU A 867 23.66 -10.00 -12.54
C LEU A 867 24.81 -10.51 -13.42
N VAL A 868 24.51 -11.46 -14.32
CA VAL A 868 25.46 -11.99 -15.31
C VAL A 868 24.80 -12.07 -16.70
N GLU A 869 25.59 -12.16 -17.77
CA GLU A 869 25.09 -12.31 -19.15
C GLU A 869 25.31 -13.76 -19.61
N VAL A 870 24.21 -14.50 -19.79
CA VAL A 870 24.23 -15.94 -20.09
C VAL A 870 23.11 -16.33 -21.05
N ASP A 871 23.31 -17.43 -21.77
CA ASP A 871 22.37 -17.95 -22.76
C ASP A 871 21.53 -19.11 -22.20
N GLN A 872 22.11 -19.90 -21.30
CA GLN A 872 21.44 -21.01 -20.61
C GLN A 872 21.68 -20.96 -19.09
N ILE A 873 20.66 -21.34 -18.32
CA ILE A 873 20.72 -21.45 -16.86
C ILE A 873 20.29 -22.85 -16.43
N TYR A 874 21.21 -23.62 -15.85
CA TYR A 874 20.90 -24.85 -15.13
C TYR A 874 20.71 -24.53 -13.64
N HIS A 875 19.46 -24.57 -13.18
CA HIS A 875 19.10 -24.25 -11.81
C HIS A 875 19.08 -25.49 -10.91
N LEU A 876 20.22 -25.78 -10.26
CA LEU A 876 20.43 -26.92 -9.34
C LEU A 876 20.57 -26.51 -7.87
N ALA A 877 20.64 -25.22 -7.56
CA ALA A 877 20.85 -24.74 -6.19
C ALA A 877 19.66 -25.08 -5.26
N CYS A 878 19.79 -26.14 -4.47
CA CYS A 878 18.87 -26.51 -3.38
C CYS A 878 19.50 -27.63 -2.54
N PRO A 879 19.43 -27.62 -1.20
CA PRO A 879 19.79 -28.78 -0.40
C PRO A 879 18.85 -29.95 -0.71
N ALA A 880 19.39 -31.12 -1.09
CA ALA A 880 18.60 -32.25 -1.59
C ALA A 880 18.47 -33.42 -0.60
N SER A 881 19.40 -33.58 0.35
CA SER A 881 19.32 -34.64 1.35
C SER A 881 18.28 -34.30 2.44
N PRO A 882 17.49 -35.29 2.91
CA PRO A 882 16.61 -35.15 4.06
C PRO A 882 17.26 -34.61 5.32
N ILE A 883 18.54 -34.89 5.54
CA ILE A 883 19.25 -34.34 6.70
C ILE A 883 19.44 -32.84 6.52
N PHE A 884 19.96 -32.41 5.37
CA PHE A 884 20.33 -31.01 5.15
C PHE A 884 19.13 -30.09 4.91
N TYR A 885 18.09 -30.54 4.20
CA TYR A 885 16.93 -29.68 3.96
C TYR A 885 16.05 -29.52 5.21
N LYS A 886 16.01 -30.53 6.11
CA LYS A 886 15.33 -30.45 7.41
C LYS A 886 16.13 -29.67 8.45
N TYR A 887 17.45 -29.62 8.32
CA TYR A 887 18.31 -28.87 9.24
C TYR A 887 17.95 -27.38 9.27
N ASN A 888 17.62 -26.79 8.11
CA ASN A 888 17.17 -25.40 8.02
C ASN A 888 15.99 -25.25 7.04
N PRO A 889 14.75 -25.58 7.46
CA PRO A 889 13.60 -25.64 6.57
C PRO A 889 13.25 -24.25 6.01
N VAL A 890 13.50 -23.19 6.78
CA VAL A 890 13.30 -21.80 6.35
C VAL A 890 14.28 -21.42 5.24
N LYS A 891 15.55 -21.83 5.34
CA LYS A 891 16.52 -21.59 4.27
C LYS A 891 16.16 -22.40 3.02
N THR A 892 15.79 -23.68 3.18
CA THR A 892 15.34 -24.55 2.08
C THR A 892 14.21 -23.92 1.28
N ILE A 893 13.14 -23.46 1.95
CA ILE A 893 12.00 -22.87 1.23
C ILE A 893 12.37 -21.52 0.59
N LYS A 894 13.20 -20.69 1.25
CA LYS A 894 13.71 -19.44 0.65
C LYS A 894 14.54 -19.71 -0.60
N THR A 895 15.43 -20.69 -0.58
CA THR A 895 16.23 -21.08 -1.75
C THR A 895 15.34 -21.54 -2.90
N ASN A 896 14.31 -22.36 -2.64
CA ASN A 896 13.39 -22.81 -3.69
C ASN A 896 12.49 -21.67 -4.23
N VAL A 897 12.02 -20.75 -3.38
CA VAL A 897 11.09 -19.68 -3.80
C VAL A 897 11.85 -18.46 -4.32
N ILE A 898 12.62 -17.82 -3.46
CA ILE A 898 13.34 -16.58 -3.76
C ILE A 898 14.47 -16.86 -4.76
N GLY A 899 15.18 -17.98 -4.60
CA GLY A 899 16.22 -18.39 -5.54
C GLY A 899 15.69 -18.59 -6.96
N THR A 900 14.58 -19.32 -7.10
CA THR A 900 13.93 -19.51 -8.41
C THR A 900 13.42 -18.18 -8.98
N LEU A 901 12.82 -17.31 -8.16
CA LEU A 901 12.40 -15.97 -8.60
C LEU A 901 13.57 -15.13 -9.13
N ASN A 902 14.71 -15.14 -8.46
CA ASN A 902 15.90 -14.41 -8.90
C ASN A 902 16.46 -14.97 -10.21
N MET A 903 16.52 -16.30 -10.36
CA MET A 903 17.01 -16.92 -11.59
C MET A 903 16.05 -16.75 -12.77
N LEU A 904 14.74 -16.77 -12.53
CA LEU A 904 13.73 -16.42 -13.53
C LEU A 904 13.79 -14.94 -13.91
N GLY A 905 14.02 -14.05 -12.94
CA GLY A 905 14.27 -12.62 -13.19
C GLY A 905 15.52 -12.39 -14.04
N LEU A 906 16.59 -13.14 -13.78
CA LEU A 906 17.80 -13.15 -14.60
C LEU A 906 17.51 -13.65 -16.02
N ALA A 907 16.86 -14.81 -16.15
CA ALA A 907 16.47 -15.40 -17.44
C ALA A 907 15.64 -14.42 -18.28
N LYS A 908 14.67 -13.75 -17.64
CA LYS A 908 13.84 -12.72 -18.27
C LYS A 908 14.65 -11.56 -18.81
N ARG A 909 15.63 -11.09 -18.03
CA ARG A 909 16.42 -9.89 -18.36
C ARG A 909 17.33 -10.14 -19.56
N VAL A 910 17.99 -11.30 -19.60
CA VAL A 910 19.01 -11.60 -20.63
C VAL A 910 18.47 -12.46 -21.78
N GLY A 911 17.23 -12.97 -21.67
CA GLY A 911 16.63 -13.86 -22.65
C GLY A 911 17.19 -15.29 -22.58
N ALA A 912 17.68 -15.74 -21.43
CA ALA A 912 18.24 -17.08 -21.26
C ALA A 912 17.15 -18.16 -21.19
N ARG A 913 17.48 -19.35 -21.71
CA ARG A 913 16.71 -20.57 -21.46
C ARG A 913 17.05 -21.10 -20.07
N ILE A 914 16.05 -21.44 -19.26
CA ILE A 914 16.26 -21.93 -17.89
C ILE A 914 15.74 -23.35 -17.72
N LEU A 915 16.56 -24.22 -17.12
CA LEU A 915 16.19 -25.56 -16.68
C LEU A 915 16.12 -25.59 -15.17
N LEU A 916 14.95 -25.95 -14.64
CA LEU A 916 14.75 -26.24 -13.22
C LEU A 916 14.96 -27.73 -12.98
N THR A 917 15.84 -28.05 -12.03
CA THR A 917 15.86 -29.40 -11.43
C THR A 917 14.78 -29.49 -10.35
N SER A 918 13.61 -29.96 -10.77
CA SER A 918 12.57 -30.41 -9.86
C SER A 918 12.93 -31.79 -9.30
N THR A 919 11.98 -32.49 -8.68
CA THR A 919 12.21 -33.72 -7.94
C THR A 919 11.02 -34.66 -8.01
N SER A 920 11.27 -35.96 -7.91
CA SER A 920 10.23 -36.96 -7.69
C SER A 920 9.44 -36.76 -6.38
N GLU A 921 9.95 -35.98 -5.42
CA GLU A 921 9.22 -35.65 -4.19
C GLU A 921 7.97 -34.78 -4.44
N VAL A 922 7.84 -34.14 -5.61
CA VAL A 922 6.60 -33.41 -5.98
C VAL A 922 5.39 -34.35 -6.09
N TYR A 923 5.64 -35.66 -6.25
CA TYR A 923 4.63 -36.70 -6.22
C TYR A 923 4.24 -37.16 -4.80
N GLY A 924 5.05 -36.83 -3.79
CA GLY A 924 4.82 -37.18 -2.38
C GLY A 924 4.85 -38.67 -2.10
N ASP A 925 3.83 -39.16 -1.40
CA ASP A 925 3.53 -40.59 -1.24
C ASP A 925 2.48 -41.01 -2.29
N PRO A 926 2.93 -41.43 -3.48
CA PRO A 926 2.06 -41.51 -4.66
C PRO A 926 1.03 -42.63 -4.53
N LEU A 927 -0.19 -42.34 -4.97
CA LEU A 927 -1.28 -43.33 -5.09
C LEU A 927 -1.29 -44.07 -6.44
N VAL A 928 -0.33 -43.75 -7.32
CA VAL A 928 -0.20 -44.27 -8.69
C VAL A 928 1.21 -44.80 -8.90
N HIS A 929 1.34 -45.97 -9.55
CA HIS A 929 2.61 -46.62 -9.81
C HIS A 929 2.63 -47.26 -11.21
N PRO A 930 3.63 -46.96 -12.09
CA PRO A 930 4.70 -45.96 -11.93
C PRO A 930 4.14 -44.53 -11.89
N GLN A 931 4.99 -43.53 -11.63
CA GLN A 931 4.56 -42.12 -11.56
C GLN A 931 4.74 -41.41 -12.93
N PRO A 932 3.66 -41.11 -13.68
CA PRO A 932 3.74 -40.31 -14.90
C PRO A 932 3.82 -38.81 -14.60
N GLU A 933 4.26 -38.00 -15.55
CA GLU A 933 4.34 -36.54 -15.36
C GLU A 933 2.98 -35.84 -15.25
N SER A 934 1.90 -36.50 -15.71
CA SER A 934 0.53 -36.03 -15.57
C SER A 934 -0.02 -36.14 -14.14
N TYR A 935 0.59 -36.97 -13.29
CA TYR A 935 0.13 -37.13 -11.91
C TYR A 935 0.46 -35.89 -11.06
N TRP A 936 -0.53 -35.41 -10.30
CA TRP A 936 -0.41 -34.16 -9.53
C TRP A 936 0.35 -34.32 -8.21
N GLY A 937 0.51 -35.56 -7.72
CA GLY A 937 1.14 -35.85 -6.43
C GLY A 937 0.17 -35.88 -5.25
N ASN A 938 0.58 -36.58 -4.19
CA ASN A 938 -0.10 -36.67 -2.90
C ASN A 938 0.88 -36.24 -1.80
N VAL A 939 0.92 -34.93 -1.54
CA VAL A 939 1.93 -34.28 -0.69
C VAL A 939 1.24 -33.65 0.52
N ASN A 940 1.80 -33.87 1.72
CA ASN A 940 1.38 -33.15 2.93
C ASN A 940 2.01 -31.74 2.90
N PRO A 941 1.21 -30.65 2.94
CA PRO A 941 1.74 -29.29 2.82
C PRO A 941 2.37 -28.73 4.12
N ILE A 942 2.14 -29.38 5.27
CA ILE A 942 2.62 -28.91 6.59
C ILE A 942 3.53 -29.92 7.31
N GLY A 943 3.87 -31.02 6.65
CA GLY A 943 4.80 -32.02 7.15
C GLY A 943 6.23 -31.49 7.29
N VAL A 944 7.07 -32.22 8.03
CA VAL A 944 8.46 -31.83 8.27
C VAL A 944 9.32 -31.82 6.99
N ARG A 945 8.86 -32.49 5.93
CA ARG A 945 9.51 -32.54 4.60
C ARG A 945 9.01 -31.44 3.65
N SER A 946 7.88 -30.80 3.96
CA SER A 946 7.16 -29.91 3.04
C SER A 946 7.97 -28.68 2.63
N CYS A 947 8.95 -28.25 3.42
CA CYS A 947 9.85 -27.16 3.04
C CYS A 947 10.61 -27.43 1.72
N TYR A 948 10.91 -28.70 1.43
CA TYR A 948 11.51 -29.15 0.17
C TYR A 948 10.43 -29.47 -0.86
N ASP A 949 9.42 -30.28 -0.48
CA ASP A 949 8.40 -30.81 -1.40
C ASP A 949 7.54 -29.67 -1.99
N GLU A 950 6.93 -28.85 -1.12
CA GLU A 950 6.16 -27.68 -1.56
C GLU A 950 7.06 -26.61 -2.16
N GLY A 951 8.30 -26.48 -1.67
CA GLY A 951 9.30 -25.60 -2.26
C GLY A 951 9.56 -25.91 -3.74
N LYS A 952 9.71 -27.19 -4.10
CA LYS A 952 9.91 -27.61 -5.48
C LYS A 952 8.62 -27.53 -6.31
N ARG A 953 7.46 -27.83 -5.72
CA ARG A 953 6.15 -27.65 -6.39
C ARG A 953 5.90 -26.20 -6.76
N VAL A 954 6.11 -25.26 -5.84
CA VAL A 954 5.96 -23.84 -6.15
C VAL A 954 7.02 -23.34 -7.13
N ALA A 955 8.24 -23.89 -7.12
CA ALA A 955 9.24 -23.59 -8.14
C ALA A 955 8.77 -24.00 -9.55
N GLU A 956 8.14 -25.18 -9.73
CA GLU A 956 7.52 -25.56 -11.01
C GLU A 956 6.43 -24.56 -11.42
N THR A 957 5.57 -24.15 -10.49
CA THR A 957 4.52 -23.14 -10.74
C THR A 957 5.13 -21.82 -11.22
N LEU A 958 6.19 -21.34 -10.55
CA LEU A 958 6.89 -20.11 -10.93
C LEU A 958 7.49 -20.19 -12.34
N MET A 959 8.09 -21.32 -12.72
CA MET A 959 8.60 -21.52 -14.08
C MET A 959 7.48 -21.35 -15.11
N PHE A 960 6.35 -22.01 -14.91
CA PHE A 960 5.21 -21.93 -15.82
C PHE A 960 4.54 -20.55 -15.85
N ASP A 961 4.44 -19.86 -14.71
CA ASP A 961 3.90 -18.49 -14.66
C ASP A 961 4.78 -17.52 -15.43
N TYR A 962 6.10 -17.60 -15.27
CA TYR A 962 7.04 -16.79 -16.05
C TYR A 962 7.01 -17.15 -17.54
N HIS A 963 6.84 -18.42 -17.90
CA HIS A 963 6.65 -18.81 -19.29
C HIS A 963 5.35 -18.23 -19.88
N ARG A 964 4.22 -18.39 -19.20
CA ARG A 964 2.92 -17.87 -19.67
C ARG A 964 2.88 -16.35 -19.76
N GLN A 965 3.46 -15.66 -18.78
CA GLN A 965 3.40 -14.20 -18.69
C GLN A 965 4.49 -13.49 -19.51
N HIS A 966 5.67 -14.10 -19.62
CA HIS A 966 6.86 -13.45 -20.20
C HIS A 966 7.50 -14.23 -21.34
N GLY A 967 6.97 -15.39 -21.72
CA GLY A 967 7.46 -16.21 -22.84
C GLY A 967 8.83 -16.83 -22.63
N ILE A 968 9.36 -16.85 -21.40
CA ILE A 968 10.70 -17.40 -21.11
C ILE A 968 10.75 -18.88 -21.51
N GLU A 969 11.81 -19.29 -22.20
CA GLU A 969 12.02 -20.70 -22.53
C GLU A 969 12.39 -21.49 -21.26
N ILE A 970 11.48 -22.37 -20.82
CA ILE A 970 11.63 -23.16 -19.59
C ILE A 970 11.81 -24.64 -19.89
N ARG A 971 12.55 -25.34 -19.03
CA ARG A 971 12.67 -26.81 -18.98
C ARG A 971 12.52 -27.27 -17.53
N ILE A 972 11.83 -28.37 -17.29
CA ILE A 972 11.62 -28.91 -15.94
C ILE A 972 11.99 -30.38 -15.92
N ALA A 973 13.08 -30.72 -15.22
CA ALA A 973 13.49 -32.10 -14.98
C ALA A 973 12.97 -32.56 -13.62
N ARG A 974 12.06 -33.53 -13.58
CA ARG A 974 11.69 -34.22 -12.34
C ARG A 974 12.66 -35.36 -12.11
N ILE A 975 13.69 -35.09 -11.32
CA ILE A 975 14.77 -36.06 -11.09
C ILE A 975 14.35 -37.10 -10.05
N PHE A 976 14.66 -38.37 -10.34
CA PHE A 976 14.55 -39.47 -9.39
C PHE A 976 15.89 -39.72 -8.70
N ASN A 977 15.88 -40.62 -7.71
CA ASN A 977 17.05 -40.92 -6.89
C ASN A 977 18.28 -41.19 -7.76
N THR A 978 19.32 -40.38 -7.55
CA THR A 978 20.57 -40.41 -8.31
C THR A 978 21.73 -40.70 -7.39
N TYR A 979 22.68 -41.53 -7.83
CA TYR A 979 23.87 -41.93 -7.08
C TYR A 979 25.14 -41.91 -7.95
N GLY A 980 26.31 -41.86 -7.32
CA GLY A 980 27.60 -41.83 -7.99
C GLY A 980 28.70 -41.08 -7.20
N PRO A 981 29.91 -40.95 -7.80
CA PRO A 981 31.05 -40.23 -7.20
C PRO A 981 30.72 -38.78 -6.80
N ARG A 982 31.42 -38.21 -5.81
CA ARG A 982 31.19 -36.85 -5.25
C ARG A 982 29.89 -36.66 -4.47
N MET A 983 29.05 -37.68 -4.37
CA MET A 983 27.94 -37.66 -3.41
C MET A 983 28.50 -37.57 -1.98
N ASN A 984 27.85 -36.80 -1.10
CA ASN A 984 28.31 -36.68 0.27
C ASN A 984 28.27 -38.06 0.96
N ILE A 985 29.31 -38.38 1.74
CA ILE A 985 29.45 -39.70 2.40
C ILE A 985 28.34 -39.85 3.45
N ASP A 986 28.10 -38.78 4.21
CA ASP A 986 27.07 -38.73 5.24
C ASP A 986 25.81 -38.02 4.70
N ASP A 987 25.50 -38.23 3.41
CA ASP A 987 24.33 -37.65 2.76
C ASP A 987 23.01 -38.16 3.37
N GLY A 988 22.99 -39.32 4.04
CA GLY A 988 21.79 -39.85 4.69
C GLY A 988 20.82 -40.57 3.75
N ARG A 989 21.06 -40.57 2.44
CA ARG A 989 20.36 -41.45 1.49
C ARG A 989 20.92 -42.88 1.55
N VAL A 990 20.08 -43.85 1.17
CA VAL A 990 20.35 -45.28 1.41
C VAL A 990 21.65 -45.78 0.75
N VAL A 991 21.92 -45.41 -0.52
CA VAL A 991 23.10 -45.89 -1.24
C VAL A 991 24.40 -45.38 -0.60
N SER A 992 24.48 -44.10 -0.25
CA SER A 992 25.67 -43.55 0.41
C SER A 992 25.89 -44.17 1.79
N ASN A 993 24.81 -44.33 2.57
CA ASN A 993 24.90 -44.92 3.90
C ASN A 993 25.38 -46.37 3.85
N PHE A 994 24.85 -47.19 2.95
CA PHE A 994 25.27 -48.60 2.83
C PHE A 994 26.72 -48.72 2.39
N ILE A 995 27.17 -47.92 1.41
CA ILE A 995 28.58 -47.93 0.98
C ILE A 995 29.49 -47.46 2.13
N ALA A 996 29.12 -46.39 2.84
CA ALA A 996 29.88 -45.88 3.96
C ALA A 996 29.97 -46.90 5.12
N GLN A 997 28.84 -47.53 5.48
CA GLN A 997 28.77 -48.58 6.51
C GLN A 997 29.64 -49.79 6.11
N ALA A 998 29.51 -50.28 4.87
CA ALA A 998 30.30 -51.38 4.35
C ALA A 998 31.81 -51.09 4.39
N LEU A 999 32.23 -49.87 4.02
CA LEU A 999 33.63 -49.43 4.04
C LEU A 999 34.17 -49.24 5.47
N ARG A 1000 33.32 -48.81 6.42
CA ARG A 1000 33.68 -48.67 7.85
C ARG A 1000 33.61 -49.99 8.62
N GLY A 1001 33.06 -51.05 8.02
CA GLY A 1001 32.80 -52.33 8.69
C GLY A 1001 31.62 -52.28 9.68
N GLU A 1002 30.73 -51.30 9.52
CA GLU A 1002 29.52 -51.15 10.31
C GLU A 1002 28.37 -51.95 9.67
N PRO A 1003 27.43 -52.51 10.45
CA PRO A 1003 26.27 -53.22 9.90
C PRO A 1003 25.41 -52.34 8.98
N LEU A 1004 24.93 -52.91 7.87
CA LEU A 1004 24.02 -52.24 6.93
C LEU A 1004 22.63 -52.10 7.55
N THR A 1005 22.16 -50.87 7.72
CA THR A 1005 20.88 -50.60 8.43
C THR A 1005 19.69 -50.58 7.47
N VAL A 1006 18.96 -51.69 7.37
CA VAL A 1006 17.76 -51.82 6.52
C VAL A 1006 16.51 -51.57 7.36
N GLN A 1007 15.61 -50.69 6.92
CA GLN A 1007 14.36 -50.43 7.62
C GLN A 1007 13.32 -51.54 7.37
N LYS A 1008 12.69 -52.05 8.42
CA LYS A 1008 11.63 -53.08 8.35
C LYS A 1008 10.42 -52.57 7.53
N PRO A 1009 9.82 -53.39 6.67
CA PRO A 1009 10.12 -54.80 6.40
C PRO A 1009 11.25 -55.05 5.37
N GLY A 1010 11.86 -54.03 4.78
CA GLY A 1010 12.90 -54.15 3.74
C GLY A 1010 12.34 -54.31 2.31
N THR A 1011 11.02 -54.51 2.17
CA THR A 1011 10.31 -54.70 0.90
C THR A 1011 9.97 -53.39 0.18
N GLN A 1012 10.25 -52.24 0.79
CA GLN A 1012 10.09 -50.94 0.14
C GLN A 1012 11.07 -50.81 -1.03
N THR A 1013 10.56 -50.29 -2.14
CA THR A 1013 11.29 -50.28 -3.40
C THR A 1013 11.71 -48.87 -3.78
N ARG A 1014 12.88 -48.77 -4.43
CA ARG A 1014 13.40 -47.52 -5.01
C ARG A 1014 14.04 -47.80 -6.37
N SER A 1015 13.98 -46.78 -7.21
CA SER A 1015 14.75 -46.69 -8.46
C SER A 1015 16.06 -45.94 -8.22
N PHE A 1016 17.13 -46.29 -8.94
CA PHE A 1016 18.42 -45.62 -8.82
C PHE A 1016 19.03 -45.30 -10.20
N CYS A 1017 19.17 -44.01 -10.50
CA CYS A 1017 19.80 -43.51 -11.72
C CYS A 1017 21.28 -43.20 -11.45
N TYR A 1018 22.19 -43.64 -12.33
CA TYR A 1018 23.59 -43.27 -12.21
C TYR A 1018 23.81 -41.82 -12.69
N VAL A 1019 24.74 -41.11 -12.06
CA VAL A 1019 24.92 -39.66 -12.28
C VAL A 1019 25.26 -39.28 -13.72
N SER A 1020 25.98 -40.10 -14.48
CA SER A 1020 26.29 -39.80 -15.89
C SER A 1020 25.04 -39.84 -16.76
N ASP A 1021 24.14 -40.79 -16.53
CA ASP A 1021 22.86 -40.89 -17.24
C ASP A 1021 21.96 -39.70 -16.89
N MET A 1022 21.94 -39.29 -15.61
CA MET A 1022 21.23 -38.11 -15.16
C MET A 1022 21.70 -36.84 -15.87
N VAL A 1023 23.02 -36.63 -15.93
CA VAL A 1023 23.62 -35.45 -16.61
C VAL A 1023 23.31 -35.45 -18.11
N ASP A 1024 23.43 -36.60 -18.79
CA ASP A 1024 23.05 -36.73 -20.21
C ASP A 1024 21.57 -36.38 -20.43
N GLY A 1025 20.68 -36.82 -19.54
CA GLY A 1025 19.26 -36.47 -19.59
C GLY A 1025 18.99 -34.98 -19.40
N LEU A 1026 19.70 -34.31 -18.48
CA LEU A 1026 19.56 -32.88 -18.23
C LEU A 1026 20.02 -32.04 -19.44
N ILE A 1027 21.13 -32.41 -20.08
CA ILE A 1027 21.64 -31.71 -21.26
C ILE A 1027 20.68 -31.88 -22.44
N ARG A 1028 20.23 -33.11 -22.72
CA ARG A 1028 19.24 -33.37 -23.78
C ARG A 1028 17.93 -32.62 -23.55
N LEU A 1029 17.47 -32.53 -22.30
CA LEU A 1029 16.28 -31.76 -21.97
C LEU A 1029 16.49 -30.26 -22.20
N MET A 1030 17.65 -29.71 -21.83
CA MET A 1030 17.98 -28.31 -22.10
C MET A 1030 17.95 -28.01 -23.59
N ASP A 1031 18.51 -28.89 -24.41
CA ASP A 1031 18.62 -28.71 -25.85
C ASP A 1031 17.30 -28.96 -26.60
N GLY A 1032 16.44 -29.85 -26.07
CA GLY A 1032 15.12 -30.15 -26.62
C GLY A 1032 14.13 -28.98 -26.56
N GLU A 1033 12.97 -29.12 -27.20
CA GLU A 1033 11.97 -28.04 -27.34
C GLU A 1033 10.81 -28.10 -26.33
N ASN A 1034 10.62 -29.23 -25.65
CA ASN A 1034 9.47 -29.42 -24.76
C ASN A 1034 9.54 -28.51 -23.53
N THR A 1035 8.46 -27.77 -23.27
CA THR A 1035 8.31 -26.90 -22.09
C THR A 1035 7.74 -27.62 -20.86
N GLY A 1036 7.09 -28.77 -21.07
CA GLY A 1036 6.49 -29.56 -20.00
C GLY A 1036 7.51 -30.29 -19.11
N PRO A 1037 7.12 -30.73 -17.89
CA PRO A 1037 7.97 -31.55 -17.05
C PRO A 1037 8.27 -32.90 -17.70
N ILE A 1038 9.51 -33.36 -17.56
CA ILE A 1038 9.98 -34.69 -17.98
C ILE A 1038 10.61 -35.40 -16.79
N ASN A 1039 10.19 -36.65 -16.56
CA ASN A 1039 10.84 -37.52 -15.60
C ASN A 1039 12.21 -37.98 -16.11
N ILE A 1040 13.25 -37.77 -15.31
CA ILE A 1040 14.59 -38.28 -15.58
C ILE A 1040 14.96 -39.20 -14.42
N GLY A 1041 15.19 -40.48 -14.74
CA GLY A 1041 15.43 -41.51 -13.75
C GLY A 1041 15.57 -42.89 -14.37
N ASN A 1042 15.84 -43.90 -13.53
CA ASN A 1042 15.92 -45.28 -13.98
C ASN A 1042 14.65 -46.05 -13.58
N PRO A 1043 13.90 -46.67 -14.51
CA PRO A 1043 12.72 -47.45 -14.16
C PRO A 1043 13.05 -48.79 -13.49
N GLY A 1044 14.32 -49.20 -13.44
CA GLY A 1044 14.78 -50.36 -12.69
C GLY A 1044 14.59 -50.17 -11.19
N GLU A 1045 13.76 -51.01 -10.60
CA GLU A 1045 13.35 -50.93 -9.19
C GLU A 1045 14.03 -52.03 -8.37
N PHE A 1046 14.45 -51.70 -7.15
CA PHE A 1046 15.13 -52.61 -6.24
C PHE A 1046 14.50 -52.48 -4.85
N THR A 1047 14.34 -53.60 -4.14
CA THR A 1047 14.01 -53.59 -2.71
C THR A 1047 15.21 -53.12 -1.88
N MET A 1048 14.98 -52.65 -0.66
CA MET A 1048 16.10 -52.24 0.21
C MET A 1048 16.96 -53.44 0.62
N THR A 1049 16.35 -54.63 0.73
CA THR A 1049 17.07 -55.89 0.97
C THR A 1049 17.97 -56.25 -0.22
N GLU A 1050 17.45 -56.23 -1.45
CA GLU A 1050 18.25 -56.49 -2.66
C GLU A 1050 19.42 -55.51 -2.80
N LEU A 1051 19.18 -54.23 -2.49
CA LEU A 1051 20.23 -53.21 -2.49
C LEU A 1051 21.30 -53.51 -1.43
N ALA A 1052 20.90 -53.84 -0.20
CA ALA A 1052 21.83 -54.16 0.89
C ALA A 1052 22.66 -55.41 0.58
N GLU A 1053 22.03 -56.46 0.04
CA GLU A 1053 22.72 -57.68 -0.41
C GLU A 1053 23.71 -57.40 -1.54
N THR A 1054 23.32 -56.57 -2.52
CA THR A 1054 24.21 -56.17 -3.63
C THR A 1054 25.42 -55.39 -3.11
N VAL A 1055 25.22 -54.46 -2.17
CA VAL A 1055 26.32 -53.71 -1.55
C VAL A 1055 27.23 -54.63 -0.74
N LYS A 1056 26.66 -55.54 0.05
CA LYS A 1056 27.41 -56.56 0.80
C LYS A 1056 28.25 -57.43 -0.14
N GLU A 1057 27.67 -57.93 -1.23
CA GLU A 1057 28.35 -58.76 -2.24
C GLU A 1057 29.53 -58.01 -2.88
N LEU A 1058 29.33 -56.75 -3.28
CA LEU A 1058 30.32 -56.01 -4.07
C LEU A 1058 31.41 -55.33 -3.24
N ILE A 1059 31.11 -54.90 -2.01
CA ILE A 1059 31.99 -54.00 -1.25
C ILE A 1059 32.63 -54.70 -0.05
N ASN A 1060 31.83 -55.40 0.76
CA ASN A 1060 32.32 -56.08 1.96
C ASN A 1060 31.45 -57.30 2.30
N PRO A 1061 31.79 -58.50 1.82
CA PRO A 1061 31.02 -59.71 2.07
C PRO A 1061 30.85 -60.07 3.56
N GLY A 1062 31.74 -59.55 4.43
CA GLY A 1062 31.71 -59.79 5.87
C GLY A 1062 30.77 -58.87 6.66
N VAL A 1063 30.14 -57.87 6.03
CA VAL A 1063 29.25 -56.93 6.74
C VAL A 1063 27.90 -57.60 7.07
N GLU A 1064 27.41 -57.35 8.29
CA GLU A 1064 26.08 -57.80 8.72
C GLU A 1064 24.98 -56.86 8.20
N ILE A 1065 23.76 -57.37 8.07
CA ILE A 1065 22.58 -56.57 7.71
C ILE A 1065 21.65 -56.54 8.93
N ASN A 1066 21.41 -55.34 9.47
CA ASN A 1066 20.60 -55.12 10.66
C ASN A 1066 19.26 -54.47 10.29
N MET A 1067 18.17 -55.06 10.79
CA MET A 1067 16.81 -54.58 10.54
C MET A 1067 16.36 -53.58 11.61
N VAL A 1068 16.18 -52.32 11.25
CA VAL A 1068 15.77 -51.21 12.13
C VAL A 1068 14.29 -50.80 11.91
N GLU A 1069 13.70 -50.06 12.85
CA GLU A 1069 12.33 -49.53 12.68
C GLU A 1069 12.24 -48.51 11.55
N ASN A 1070 11.08 -48.42 10.91
CA ASN A 1070 10.86 -47.55 9.75
C ASN A 1070 10.67 -46.08 10.18
N THR A 1071 11.20 -45.15 9.39
CA THR A 1071 11.01 -43.70 9.63
C THR A 1071 9.59 -43.28 9.20
N PRO A 1072 8.87 -42.48 10.01
CA PRO A 1072 7.57 -41.94 9.62
C PRO A 1072 7.65 -41.15 8.29
N ASP A 1073 6.60 -41.25 7.48
CA ASP A 1073 6.41 -40.55 6.20
C ASP A 1073 7.47 -40.81 5.11
N ASP A 1074 8.20 -41.93 5.16
CA ASP A 1074 9.02 -42.33 4.01
C ASP A 1074 8.13 -43.03 2.94
N PRO A 1075 8.17 -42.58 1.67
CA PRO A 1075 7.31 -43.12 0.61
C PRO A 1075 7.47 -44.64 0.45
N ARG A 1076 6.39 -45.38 0.21
CA ARG A 1076 6.53 -46.85 0.13
C ARG A 1076 7.14 -47.34 -1.17
N GLN A 1077 6.80 -46.70 -2.29
CA GLN A 1077 7.22 -47.12 -3.64
C GLN A 1077 7.43 -45.89 -4.53
N ARG A 1078 8.48 -45.91 -5.36
CA ARG A 1078 8.77 -44.81 -6.29
C ARG A 1078 9.52 -45.29 -7.53
N LYS A 1079 8.86 -45.19 -8.68
CA LYS A 1079 9.33 -45.65 -9.99
C LYS A 1079 8.94 -44.63 -11.07
N PRO A 1080 9.91 -44.07 -11.81
CA PRO A 1080 9.61 -43.13 -12.89
C PRO A 1080 8.98 -43.85 -14.07
N ASP A 1081 7.91 -43.28 -14.63
CA ASP A 1081 7.58 -43.51 -16.03
C ASP A 1081 8.45 -42.57 -16.88
N ILE A 1082 9.32 -43.15 -17.71
CA ILE A 1082 10.27 -42.41 -18.58
C ILE A 1082 9.86 -42.45 -20.06
N THR A 1083 8.62 -42.83 -20.37
CA THR A 1083 8.12 -42.93 -21.76
C THR A 1083 8.30 -41.61 -22.51
N LYS A 1084 8.05 -40.46 -21.85
CA LYS A 1084 8.29 -39.14 -22.46
C LYS A 1084 9.75 -38.83 -22.71
N ALA A 1085 10.65 -39.20 -21.80
CA ALA A 1085 12.07 -38.98 -21.97
C ALA A 1085 12.62 -39.79 -23.16
N LYS A 1086 12.17 -41.03 -23.33
CA LYS A 1086 12.49 -41.85 -24.50
C LYS A 1086 11.97 -41.23 -25.80
N ALA A 1087 10.69 -40.85 -25.83
CA ALA A 1087 10.04 -40.35 -27.03
C ALA A 1087 10.53 -38.96 -27.48
N LEU A 1088 10.75 -38.05 -26.53
CA LEU A 1088 11.06 -36.64 -26.81
C LEU A 1088 12.55 -36.31 -26.80
N LEU A 1089 13.35 -37.03 -25.99
CA LEU A 1089 14.78 -36.76 -25.82
C LEU A 1089 15.68 -37.84 -26.44
N GLY A 1090 15.10 -38.97 -26.87
CA GLY A 1090 15.86 -40.15 -27.25
C GLY A 1090 16.76 -40.64 -26.11
N TRP A 1091 16.32 -40.44 -24.86
CA TRP A 1091 17.11 -40.70 -23.66
C TRP A 1091 16.58 -41.91 -22.89
N GLU A 1092 17.51 -42.76 -22.46
CA GLU A 1092 17.26 -43.83 -21.48
C GLU A 1092 18.56 -44.10 -20.69
N PRO A 1093 18.46 -44.54 -19.42
CA PRO A 1093 19.63 -44.86 -18.60
C PRO A 1093 20.35 -46.11 -19.12
N LYS A 1094 21.68 -46.08 -19.14
CA LYS A 1094 22.52 -47.15 -19.68
C LYS A 1094 23.32 -47.88 -18.60
N VAL A 1095 23.63 -47.21 -17.49
CA VAL A 1095 24.49 -47.77 -16.44
C VAL A 1095 23.63 -48.57 -15.46
N LYS A 1096 23.94 -49.86 -15.31
CA LYS A 1096 23.26 -50.72 -14.33
C LYS A 1096 23.77 -50.42 -12.93
N LEU A 1097 22.94 -50.71 -11.91
CA LEU A 1097 23.30 -50.48 -10.51
C LEU A 1097 24.62 -51.18 -10.12
N ARG A 1098 24.78 -52.45 -10.52
CA ARG A 1098 26.00 -53.23 -10.25
C ARG A 1098 27.28 -52.62 -10.87
N ASP A 1099 27.15 -51.87 -11.96
CA ASP A 1099 28.30 -51.25 -12.64
C ASP A 1099 28.68 -49.90 -12.01
N GLY A 1100 27.69 -49.14 -11.52
CA GLY A 1100 27.91 -47.82 -10.93
C GLY A 1100 28.37 -47.85 -9.47
N LEU A 1101 27.99 -48.88 -8.69
CA LEU A 1101 28.35 -48.99 -7.27
C LEU A 1101 29.87 -49.03 -7.03
N PRO A 1102 30.69 -49.82 -7.76
CA PRO A 1102 32.14 -49.84 -7.59
C PRO A 1102 32.81 -48.49 -7.85
N LEU A 1103 32.29 -47.68 -8.78
CA LEU A 1103 32.83 -46.35 -9.08
C LEU A 1103 32.60 -45.37 -7.94
N MET A 1104 31.44 -45.45 -7.30
CA MET A 1104 31.12 -44.64 -6.11
C MET A 1104 31.93 -45.09 -4.89
N GLU A 1105 32.12 -46.40 -4.73
CA GLU A 1105 32.96 -46.99 -3.68
C GLU A 1105 34.42 -46.51 -3.79
N GLU A 1106 35.01 -46.50 -4.99
CA GLU A 1106 36.37 -46.02 -5.22
C GLU A 1106 36.54 -44.55 -4.81
N ASP A 1107 35.61 -43.68 -5.20
CA ASP A 1107 35.59 -42.28 -4.76
C ASP A 1107 35.50 -42.13 -3.24
N PHE A 1108 34.66 -42.95 -2.59
CA PHE A 1108 34.50 -42.92 -1.13
C PHE A 1108 35.77 -43.40 -0.43
N ARG A 1109 36.42 -44.46 -0.91
CA ARG A 1109 37.70 -44.95 -0.37
C ARG A 1109 38.79 -43.88 -0.42
N LEU A 1110 38.92 -43.20 -1.56
CA LEU A 1110 39.90 -42.12 -1.72
C LEU A 1110 39.65 -40.98 -0.73
N ARG A 1111 38.39 -40.56 -0.54
CA ARG A 1111 38.04 -39.48 0.39
C ARG A 1111 38.09 -39.87 1.86
N LEU A 1112 37.90 -41.16 2.18
CA LEU A 1112 38.03 -41.70 3.54
C LEU A 1112 39.47 -42.12 3.89
N GLY A 1113 40.39 -42.12 2.93
CA GLY A 1113 41.77 -42.61 3.13
C GLY A 1113 41.86 -44.11 3.38
N VAL A 1114 40.87 -44.90 2.94
CA VAL A 1114 40.83 -46.35 3.15
C VAL A 1114 41.47 -47.06 1.97
N THR A 1115 42.61 -47.71 2.18
CA THR A 1115 43.27 -48.52 1.16
C THR A 1115 42.46 -49.79 0.85
N LYS A 1116 42.32 -50.13 -0.43
CA LYS A 1116 41.68 -51.38 -0.88
C LYS A 1116 42.42 -52.56 -0.25
N LYS A 1117 41.77 -53.34 0.62
CA LYS A 1117 42.28 -54.65 1.02
C LYS A 1117 42.37 -55.49 -0.25
N LYS A 1118 43.58 -55.92 -0.62
CA LYS A 1118 43.83 -56.78 -1.78
C LYS A 1118 43.13 -58.11 -1.63
#